data_AF-A0A9P5N1W9-F1
#
_entry.id   AF-A0A9P5N1W9-F1
#
_cell.length_a   1.000
_cell.length_b   1.000
_cell.length_c   1.000
_cell.angle_alpha   90.00
_cell.angle_beta   90.00
_cell.angle_gamma   90.00
#
_symmetry.space_group_name_H-M   'P 1'
#
loop_
_entity.id
_entity.type
_entity.pdbx_description
1 polymer ?
#
loop_
_entity_poly.entity_id
_entity_poly.type
_entity_poly.pdbx_seq_one_letter_code
_entity_poly.pdbx_strand_id
1 'polypeptide(L)'
;MATSLPEPRALSSASNLAEASFVEKLFNYPDADIILRSSDERDFRVLKLFIIKSSPVLNELIKTASESPVSVLPANTTPLPLVHLSESAAILCSLLTFVLPMLPVLPPNIEEMMELLSVAQKYEMDHILVHIRGSIALQDPPLICKSNALHVYSLAQKYGLRREVVQAARLTLKSTLTIESLEGKLDVMPGDHLHELWKYHQKVQLNLLSNVDGFRGSDAYKALNCLKCVELTSSGIPKWIDDYIRFMARNPSSFDLLEFQSALARHITNPPGPFTLKPCLSCWSLPRQAIDEFWTALTTFVHANMEEAESAFSITEGDASFMDHIGVAAVTLALPECLDISNADVVVQSSNFANFRIHKAILASSSQFFRDMFSLPQPSDGETVDGLPVVRLSEDAELVRALITVLYPIPSQIPTSYERVLALLAAAQKYDMSFVQSSIRAEVIRRGLPALTEAQAFRAFAIAFSNNLSPEIGTTARLTLDFPLTFESLGDELRLFRGSALRELAGFRKRCRDDIVSCLESFLDAHKGPSKIWIGCPKPKAQLSSSATQPSNTSMFSFGQSRVAQPSGELVGSFDFGLSAINNDKLTLPPWLHDLFTQQIGELKQYFTHSLIRPSSIRDKYLAALMKHSPTPNDCPTCLMVHTHEGEGYRAELEQMLTHARNQASAAFELQRLLCVLNTRCP
;
A
#
# COMPACT_ATOMS: atom_id res chain seq x y z
N MET A 1 45.88 -26.51 -22.26
CA MET A 1 46.42 -25.40 -21.45
C MET A 1 45.26 -24.74 -20.74
N ALA A 2 45.01 -25.19 -19.51
CA ALA A 2 44.00 -24.63 -18.63
C ALA A 2 44.65 -23.52 -17.80
N THR A 3 44.04 -22.34 -17.75
CA THR A 3 44.26 -21.35 -16.68
C THR A 3 42.90 -20.81 -16.26
N SER A 4 42.44 -21.32 -15.11
CA SER A 4 41.27 -20.88 -14.38
C SER A 4 41.58 -19.58 -13.64
N LEU A 5 40.71 -18.59 -13.80
CA LEU A 5 40.60 -17.42 -12.91
C LEU A 5 40.11 -17.88 -11.53
N PRO A 6 40.67 -17.38 -10.41
CA PRO A 6 40.23 -17.79 -9.08
C PRO A 6 38.95 -17.08 -8.64
N GLU A 7 38.06 -17.83 -7.98
CA GLU A 7 36.84 -17.36 -7.29
C GLU A 7 37.15 -16.37 -6.15
N PRO A 8 36.23 -15.44 -5.83
CA PRO A 8 36.38 -14.56 -4.68
C PRO A 8 36.01 -15.30 -3.38
N ARG A 9 37.02 -15.74 -2.62
CA ARG A 9 36.85 -16.23 -1.23
C ARG A 9 37.25 -15.16 -0.22
N ALA A 10 36.33 -14.91 0.72
CA ALA A 10 36.57 -14.57 2.13
C ALA A 10 37.46 -13.35 2.46
N LEU A 11 37.09 -12.15 2.01
CA LEU A 11 37.73 -10.89 2.41
C LEU A 11 36.92 -10.05 3.44
N SER A 12 35.73 -10.48 3.87
CA SER A 12 34.88 -9.66 4.75
C SER A 12 35.15 -9.81 6.26
N SER A 13 35.85 -10.85 6.71
CA SER A 13 36.10 -11.08 8.14
C SER A 13 37.36 -10.39 8.67
N ALA A 14 38.35 -10.13 7.81
CA ALA A 14 39.61 -9.49 8.19
C ALA A 14 39.53 -7.95 8.23
N SER A 15 38.66 -7.33 7.42
CA SER A 15 38.39 -5.89 7.44
C SER A 15 37.76 -5.45 8.75
N ASN A 16 36.78 -6.22 9.25
CA ASN A 16 36.02 -5.90 10.45
C ASN A 16 36.87 -5.97 11.73
N LEU A 17 37.89 -6.84 11.77
CA LEU A 17 38.82 -6.94 12.91
C LEU A 17 39.83 -5.77 12.94
N ALA A 18 40.24 -5.28 11.77
CA ALA A 18 41.18 -4.17 11.65
C ALA A 18 40.53 -2.80 11.97
N GLU A 19 39.27 -2.59 11.54
CA GLU A 19 38.48 -1.41 11.93
C GLU A 19 38.19 -1.37 13.43
N ALA A 20 37.86 -2.52 14.04
CA ALA A 20 37.65 -2.61 15.49
C ALA A 20 38.90 -2.20 16.30
N SER A 21 40.09 -2.61 15.86
CA SER A 21 41.37 -2.24 16.50
C SER A 21 41.73 -0.75 16.34
N PHE A 22 41.31 -0.12 15.24
CA PHE A 22 41.55 1.31 14.99
C PHE A 22 40.66 2.19 15.88
N VAL A 23 39.38 1.82 16.03
CA VAL A 23 38.41 2.51 16.88
C VAL A 23 38.80 2.48 18.37
N GLU A 24 39.29 1.33 18.87
CA GLU A 24 39.78 1.19 20.26
C GLU A 24 40.95 2.13 20.59
N LYS A 25 41.76 2.52 19.59
CA LYS A 25 42.87 3.46 19.78
C LYS A 25 42.43 4.92 19.62
N LEU A 26 41.37 5.18 18.86
CA LEU A 26 40.95 6.54 18.52
C LEU A 26 40.35 7.29 19.71
N PHE A 27 39.69 6.58 20.63
CA PHE A 27 38.98 7.16 21.78
C PHE A 27 39.47 6.58 23.12
N ASN A 28 40.78 6.48 23.29
CA ASN A 28 41.42 6.03 24.52
C ASN A 28 42.41 7.06 25.04
N TYR A 29 41.89 8.21 25.48
CA TYR A 29 42.71 9.31 25.98
C TYR A 29 43.33 8.94 27.34
N PRO A 30 44.65 9.12 27.53
CA PRO A 30 45.33 8.76 28.78
C PRO A 30 44.90 9.65 29.96
N ASP A 31 44.44 10.87 29.65
CA ASP A 31 43.92 11.88 30.57
C ASP A 31 42.37 11.89 30.63
N ALA A 32 41.71 10.86 30.10
CA ALA A 32 40.26 10.75 30.16
C ALA A 32 39.72 10.81 31.59
N ASP A 33 38.70 11.62 31.80
CA ASP A 33 38.00 11.85 33.07
C ASP A 33 36.55 11.29 33.05
N ILE A 34 36.16 10.61 31.96
CA ILE A 34 34.89 9.91 31.82
C ILE A 34 35.01 8.68 30.88
N ILE A 35 34.21 7.65 31.13
CA ILE A 35 33.97 6.53 30.21
C ILE A 35 32.53 6.58 29.72
N LEU A 36 32.34 6.66 28.41
CA LEU A 36 31.04 6.46 27.76
C LEU A 36 30.96 5.02 27.26
N ARG A 37 29.91 4.29 27.60
CA ARG A 37 29.70 2.91 27.17
C ARG A 37 28.52 2.81 26.22
N SER A 38 28.73 2.20 25.06
CA SER A 38 27.68 1.93 24.07
C SER A 38 26.76 0.77 24.48
N SER A 39 25.65 0.59 23.75
CA SER A 39 24.73 -0.54 23.96
C SER A 39 25.31 -1.90 23.55
N ASP A 40 26.35 -1.92 22.72
CA ASP A 40 27.16 -3.10 22.38
C ASP A 40 28.41 -3.25 23.28
N GLU A 41 28.39 -2.65 24.48
CA GLU A 41 29.40 -2.79 25.54
C GLU A 41 30.81 -2.34 25.16
N ARG A 42 30.95 -1.34 24.28
CA ARG A 42 32.24 -0.72 23.96
C ARG A 42 32.46 0.55 24.78
N ASP A 43 33.68 0.68 25.31
CA ASP A 43 34.08 1.80 26.16
C ASP A 43 34.86 2.87 25.38
N PHE A 44 34.42 4.12 25.51
CA PHE A 44 35.07 5.31 24.97
C PHE A 44 35.60 6.15 26.13
N ARG A 45 36.93 6.27 26.24
CA ARG A 45 37.60 7.04 27.30
C ARG A 45 37.95 8.41 26.76
N VAL A 46 37.16 9.42 27.11
CA VAL A 46 37.22 10.77 26.53
C VAL A 46 37.28 11.85 27.61
N LEU A 47 37.47 13.10 27.19
CA LEU A 47 37.44 14.26 28.08
C LEU A 47 36.02 14.84 28.20
N LYS A 48 35.49 14.84 29.42
CA LYS A 48 34.17 15.34 29.83
C LYS A 48 33.92 16.76 29.35
N LEU A 49 34.96 17.61 29.31
CA LEU A 49 34.86 19.01 28.87
C LEU A 49 34.19 19.15 27.49
N PHE A 50 34.58 18.34 26.51
CA PHE A 50 34.01 18.43 25.15
C PHE A 50 32.56 17.96 25.12
N ILE A 51 32.23 16.92 25.90
CA ILE A 51 30.88 16.37 25.98
C ILE A 51 29.93 17.38 26.62
N ILE A 52 30.27 17.92 27.80
CA ILE A 52 29.37 18.83 28.54
C ILE A 52 29.16 20.18 27.84
N LYS A 53 30.12 20.61 27.01
CA LYS A 53 30.01 21.83 26.21
C LYS A 53 29.18 21.63 24.95
N SER A 54 29.07 20.39 24.47
CA SER A 54 28.36 20.06 23.24
C SER A 54 26.94 19.57 23.48
N SER A 55 26.63 19.04 24.68
CA SER A 55 25.30 18.50 24.99
C SER A 55 24.88 18.82 26.43
N PRO A 56 23.74 19.52 26.63
CA PRO A 56 23.15 19.72 27.95
C PRO A 56 22.58 18.40 28.51
N VAL A 57 21.99 17.55 27.66
CA VAL A 57 21.42 16.25 28.06
C VAL A 57 22.48 15.32 28.63
N LEU A 58 23.60 15.16 27.91
CA LEU A 58 24.71 14.34 28.40
C LEU A 58 25.33 14.94 29.66
N ASN A 59 25.39 16.27 29.79
CA ASN A 59 25.87 16.91 31.02
C ASN A 59 25.03 16.50 32.24
N GLU A 60 23.70 16.46 32.12
CA GLU A 60 22.83 15.99 33.21
C GLU A 60 23.01 14.49 33.48
N LEU A 61 23.10 13.64 32.46
CA LEU A 61 23.38 12.20 32.62
C LEU A 61 24.72 11.93 33.33
N ILE A 62 25.72 12.77 33.07
CA ILE A 62 27.03 12.65 33.73
C ILE A 62 26.94 13.06 35.20
N LYS A 63 26.15 14.09 35.54
CA LYS A 63 25.92 14.51 36.93
C LYS A 63 25.22 13.39 37.71
N THR A 64 24.14 12.83 37.18
CA THR A 64 23.40 11.74 37.84
C THR A 64 24.26 10.49 38.04
N ALA A 65 25.07 10.11 37.04
CA ALA A 65 26.01 8.99 37.18
C ALA A 65 27.10 9.24 38.23
N SER A 66 27.50 10.51 38.43
CA SER A 66 28.50 10.89 39.44
C SER A 66 27.93 10.94 40.88
N GLU A 67 26.61 11.03 41.03
CA GLU A 67 25.91 11.12 42.33
C GLU A 67 25.48 9.76 42.89
N SER A 68 25.68 8.66 42.15
CA SER A 68 25.30 7.31 42.57
C SER A 68 26.22 6.79 43.70
N PRO A 69 25.69 6.25 44.82
CA PRO A 69 26.48 5.90 45.99
C PRO A 69 27.40 4.70 45.72
N VAL A 70 28.71 4.95 45.87
CA VAL A 70 29.80 3.98 45.72
C VAL A 70 29.61 2.80 46.69
N SER A 71 29.41 1.60 46.14
CA SER A 71 29.64 0.35 46.87
C SER A 71 31.15 0.16 47.10
N VAL A 72 31.49 -0.10 48.35
CA VAL A 72 32.84 -0.24 48.93
C VAL A 72 33.76 -1.16 48.12
N LEU A 73 34.85 -0.62 47.56
CA LEU A 73 36.02 -1.38 47.07
C LEU A 73 37.34 -0.61 47.31
N PRO A 74 38.50 -1.30 47.42
CA PRO A 74 39.67 -0.83 48.15
C PRO A 74 40.53 0.19 47.38
N ALA A 75 41.27 0.97 48.18
CA ALA A 75 42.16 2.06 47.77
C ALA A 75 43.22 1.61 46.75
N ASN A 76 43.09 2.09 45.50
CA ASN A 76 44.17 2.70 44.69
C ASN A 76 43.83 2.99 43.22
N THR A 77 42.56 2.96 42.82
CA THR A 77 42.13 3.58 41.56
C THR A 77 40.71 4.05 41.73
N THR A 78 40.46 5.36 41.79
CA THR A 78 39.09 5.88 41.67
C THR A 78 38.57 5.49 40.29
N PRO A 79 37.54 4.63 40.17
CA PRO A 79 37.02 4.26 38.87
C PRO A 79 36.47 5.52 38.19
N LEU A 80 36.85 5.72 36.92
CA LEU A 80 36.33 6.83 36.13
C LEU A 80 34.78 6.75 36.08
N PRO A 81 34.07 7.89 36.10
CA PRO A 81 32.62 7.91 35.94
C PRO A 81 32.22 7.19 34.65
N LEU A 82 31.37 6.17 34.77
CA LEU A 82 30.87 5.37 33.67
C LEU A 82 29.44 5.79 33.34
N VAL A 83 29.19 6.17 32.09
CA VAL A 83 27.86 6.52 31.58
C VAL A 83 27.47 5.56 30.47
N HIS A 84 26.35 4.85 30.67
CA HIS A 84 25.78 3.97 29.66
C HIS A 84 24.88 4.75 28.70
N LEU A 85 25.11 4.57 27.41
CA LEU A 85 24.36 5.18 26.31
C LEU A 85 23.65 4.09 25.51
N SER A 86 22.48 4.40 24.95
CA SER A 86 21.66 3.43 24.21
C SER A 86 22.15 3.16 22.78
N GLU A 87 23.04 3.99 22.27
CA GLU A 87 23.50 3.97 20.89
C GLU A 87 24.61 2.94 20.69
N SER A 88 24.71 2.43 19.47
CA SER A 88 25.79 1.51 19.08
C SER A 88 27.14 2.22 19.07
N ALA A 89 28.22 1.46 19.24
CA ALA A 89 29.58 1.98 19.16
C ALA A 89 29.85 2.70 17.84
N ALA A 90 29.33 2.19 16.71
CA ALA A 90 29.56 2.80 15.39
C ALA A 90 29.02 4.24 15.28
N ILE A 91 27.81 4.46 15.80
CA ILE A 91 27.18 5.79 15.80
C ILE A 91 27.88 6.72 16.78
N LEU A 92 28.21 6.23 17.98
CA LEU A 92 28.95 7.01 18.97
C LEU A 92 30.36 7.38 18.48
N CYS A 93 31.06 6.49 17.78
CA CYS A 93 32.33 6.81 17.12
C CYS A 93 32.17 8.01 16.20
N SER A 94 31.21 7.93 15.28
CA SER A 94 30.95 8.99 14.31
C SER A 94 30.62 10.29 15.02
N LEU A 95 29.70 10.28 15.99
CA LEU A 95 29.32 11.45 16.79
C LEU A 95 30.53 12.09 17.50
N LEU A 96 31.36 11.27 18.14
CA LEU A 96 32.53 11.75 18.88
C LEU A 96 33.58 12.38 17.95
N THR A 97 33.68 11.97 16.68
CA THR A 97 34.56 12.67 15.71
C THR A 97 34.11 14.10 15.42
N PHE A 98 32.83 14.43 15.58
CA PHE A 98 32.32 15.80 15.45
C PHE A 98 32.42 16.61 16.74
N VAL A 99 32.38 15.94 17.90
CA VAL A 99 32.44 16.60 19.22
C VAL A 99 33.88 16.90 19.64
N LEU A 100 34.80 15.99 19.35
CA LEU A 100 36.22 16.11 19.67
C LEU A 100 36.96 16.87 18.56
N PRO A 101 38.14 17.48 18.85
CA PRO A 101 38.95 18.20 17.86
C PRO A 101 39.64 17.23 16.90
N MET A 102 38.85 16.49 16.12
CA MET A 102 39.27 15.47 15.16
C MET A 102 38.62 15.71 13.81
N LEU A 103 39.09 14.99 12.78
CA LEU A 103 38.45 15.04 11.47
C LEU A 103 37.08 14.34 11.56
N PRO A 104 35.98 15.00 11.16
CA PRO A 104 34.65 14.40 11.21
C PRO A 104 34.55 13.24 10.23
N VAL A 105 34.01 12.12 10.69
CA VAL A 105 33.77 10.92 9.90
C VAL A 105 32.26 10.67 9.87
N LEU A 106 31.71 10.62 8.66
CA LEU A 106 30.32 10.25 8.45
C LEU A 106 30.17 8.72 8.36
N PRO A 107 29.07 8.16 8.86
CA PRO A 107 28.72 6.77 8.61
C PRO A 107 28.60 6.46 7.11
N PRO A 108 28.86 5.22 6.66
CA PRO A 108 28.88 4.87 5.25
C PRO A 108 27.49 4.74 4.60
N ASN A 109 26.43 4.52 5.37
CA ASN A 109 25.08 4.27 4.85
C ASN A 109 24.05 5.33 5.30
N ILE A 110 22.94 5.42 4.57
CA ILE A 110 21.91 6.45 4.78
C ILE A 110 21.23 6.23 6.13
N GLU A 111 20.98 4.99 6.51
CA GLU A 111 20.35 4.59 7.77
C GLU A 111 21.14 5.11 8.97
N GLU A 112 22.44 4.86 9.01
CA GLU A 112 23.34 5.31 10.08
C GLU A 112 23.56 6.83 10.03
N MET A 113 23.57 7.45 8.85
CA MET A 113 23.62 8.93 8.76
C MET A 113 22.37 9.57 9.35
N MET A 114 21.18 9.01 9.08
CA MET A 114 19.92 9.46 9.68
C MET A 114 19.88 9.16 11.18
N GLU A 115 20.41 8.02 11.61
CA GLU A 115 20.55 7.69 13.03
C GLU A 115 21.49 8.68 13.73
N LEU A 116 22.64 9.02 13.14
CA LEU A 116 23.58 10.02 13.67
C LEU A 116 22.92 11.39 13.86
N LEU A 117 22.14 11.84 12.88
CA LEU A 117 21.35 13.07 13.00
C LEU A 117 20.34 12.97 14.15
N SER A 118 19.66 11.83 14.30
CA SER A 118 18.68 11.62 15.36
C SER A 118 19.32 11.61 16.76
N VAL A 119 20.50 11.01 16.90
CA VAL A 119 21.26 10.97 18.15
C VAL A 119 21.76 12.36 18.53
N ALA A 120 22.30 13.12 17.57
CA ALA A 120 22.71 14.50 17.83
C ALA A 120 21.52 15.40 18.22
N GLN A 121 20.32 15.15 17.68
CA GLN A 121 19.08 15.81 18.10
C GLN A 121 18.62 15.37 19.50
N LYS A 122 18.62 14.07 19.79
CA LYS A 122 18.29 13.50 21.11
C LYS A 122 19.17 14.08 22.21
N TYR A 123 20.44 14.33 21.92
CA TYR A 123 21.38 14.92 22.87
C TYR A 123 21.47 16.44 22.81
N GLU A 124 20.55 17.10 22.09
CA GLU A 124 20.48 18.57 21.97
C GLU A 124 21.83 19.20 21.55
N MET A 125 22.52 18.55 20.61
CA MET A 125 23.82 19.00 20.13
C MET A 125 23.68 19.94 18.91
N ASP A 126 23.06 21.11 19.10
CA ASP A 126 22.69 22.02 18.01
C ASP A 126 23.84 22.40 17.05
N HIS A 127 24.99 22.78 17.60
CA HIS A 127 26.16 23.13 16.79
C HIS A 127 26.72 21.93 16.02
N ILE A 128 26.74 20.76 16.66
CA ILE A 128 27.20 19.50 16.05
C ILE A 128 26.23 19.09 14.94
N LEU A 129 24.92 19.23 15.14
CA LEU A 129 23.91 18.99 14.11
C LEU A 129 24.13 19.83 12.85
N VAL A 130 24.47 21.12 13.01
CA VAL A 130 24.80 22.00 11.87
C VAL A 130 26.05 21.49 11.15
N HIS A 131 27.08 21.08 11.88
CA HIS A 131 28.31 20.53 11.30
C HIS A 131 28.06 19.19 10.59
N ILE A 132 27.31 18.26 11.18
CA ILE A 132 26.93 16.99 10.55
C ILE A 132 26.18 17.24 9.24
N ARG A 133 25.15 18.10 9.27
CA ARG A 133 24.40 18.47 8.06
C ARG A 133 25.27 19.14 7.00
N GLY A 134 26.23 19.98 7.40
CA GLY A 134 27.21 20.58 6.51
C GLY A 134 28.10 19.55 5.84
N SER A 135 28.64 18.60 6.60
CA SER A 135 29.43 17.48 6.05
C SER A 135 28.62 16.59 5.10
N ILE A 136 27.36 16.32 5.44
CA ILE A 136 26.44 15.55 4.59
C ILE A 136 26.17 16.31 3.28
N ALA A 137 25.97 17.63 3.33
CA ALA A 137 25.70 18.45 2.15
C ALA A 137 26.87 18.52 1.15
N LEU A 138 28.08 18.19 1.58
CA LEU A 138 29.28 18.13 0.74
C LEU A 138 29.43 16.78 0.00
N GLN A 139 28.61 15.78 0.29
CA GLN A 139 28.66 14.50 -0.40
C GLN A 139 28.15 14.61 -1.84
N ASP A 140 28.80 13.89 -2.76
CA ASP A 140 28.35 13.68 -4.14
C ASP A 140 28.22 12.17 -4.40
N PRO A 141 27.00 11.65 -4.68
CA PRO A 141 25.73 12.36 -4.78
C PRO A 141 25.21 12.90 -3.43
N PRO A 142 24.30 13.91 -3.43
CA PRO A 142 23.70 14.42 -2.20
C PRO A 142 22.88 13.34 -1.49
N LEU A 143 22.87 13.38 -0.15
CA LEU A 143 22.16 12.40 0.68
C LEU A 143 20.68 12.25 0.30
N ILE A 144 20.00 13.35 -0.02
CA ILE A 144 18.60 13.35 -0.44
C ILE A 144 18.53 13.70 -1.93
N CYS A 145 18.09 12.73 -2.73
CA CYS A 145 17.94 12.88 -4.18
C CYS A 145 16.66 12.20 -4.68
N LYS A 146 16.35 12.35 -5.98
CA LYS A 146 15.08 11.85 -6.56
C LYS A 146 14.94 10.32 -6.43
N SER A 147 16.03 9.56 -6.48
CA SER A 147 15.98 8.09 -6.44
C SER A 147 15.69 7.55 -5.04
N ASN A 148 16.17 8.23 -3.98
CA ASN A 148 16.05 7.79 -2.60
C ASN A 148 15.07 8.62 -1.75
N ALA A 149 14.43 9.66 -2.29
CA ALA A 149 13.54 10.56 -1.56
C ALA A 149 12.47 9.84 -0.73
N LEU A 150 11.86 8.77 -1.24
CA LEU A 150 10.85 7.99 -0.48
C LEU A 150 11.48 7.24 0.71
N HIS A 151 12.65 6.65 0.52
CA HIS A 151 13.38 5.96 1.58
C HIS A 151 13.81 6.93 2.68
N VAL A 152 14.44 8.05 2.28
CA VAL A 152 14.86 9.11 3.20
C VAL A 152 13.67 9.71 3.92
N TYR A 153 12.53 9.94 3.25
CA TYR A 153 11.32 10.42 3.91
C TYR A 153 10.84 9.45 5.00
N SER A 154 10.83 8.14 4.71
CA SER A 154 10.43 7.11 5.67
C SER A 154 11.36 7.07 6.89
N LEU A 155 12.69 7.10 6.66
CA LEU A 155 13.69 7.16 7.73
C LEU A 155 13.59 8.45 8.53
N ALA A 156 13.43 9.60 7.86
CA ALA A 156 13.32 10.90 8.52
C ALA A 156 12.08 10.98 9.42
N GLN A 157 10.95 10.43 8.98
CA GLN A 157 9.75 10.29 9.82
C GLN A 157 10.02 9.38 11.03
N LYS A 158 10.61 8.20 10.81
CA LYS A 158 10.98 7.25 11.88
C LYS A 158 11.85 7.91 12.96
N TYR A 159 12.80 8.75 12.56
CA TYR A 159 13.74 9.41 13.46
C TYR A 159 13.30 10.81 13.92
N GLY A 160 12.12 11.30 13.53
CA GLY A 160 11.63 12.64 13.90
C GLY A 160 12.45 13.81 13.33
N LEU A 161 13.09 13.63 12.18
CA LEU A 161 14.02 14.59 11.56
C LEU A 161 13.28 15.56 10.63
N ARG A 162 12.73 16.65 11.20
CA ARG A 162 11.84 17.59 10.47
C ARG A 162 12.42 18.15 9.18
N ARG A 163 13.69 18.58 9.18
CA ARG A 163 14.30 19.22 8.01
C ARG A 163 14.43 18.23 6.85
N GLU A 164 14.86 17.03 7.17
CA GLU A 164 15.06 15.93 6.24
C GLU A 164 13.72 15.41 5.70
N VAL A 165 12.67 15.33 6.54
CA VAL A 165 11.29 15.02 6.13
C VAL A 165 10.82 16.00 5.05
N VAL A 166 10.93 17.31 5.30
CA VAL A 166 10.47 18.35 4.37
C VAL A 166 11.24 18.31 3.06
N GLN A 167 12.57 18.20 3.12
CA GLN A 167 13.41 18.12 1.92
C GLN A 167 13.07 16.91 1.06
N ALA A 168 12.92 15.74 1.69
CA ALA A 168 12.54 14.51 1.00
C ALA A 168 11.12 14.61 0.41
N ALA A 169 10.15 15.12 1.18
CA ALA A 169 8.76 15.31 0.73
C ALA A 169 8.67 16.22 -0.49
N ARG A 170 9.37 17.36 -0.49
CA ARG A 170 9.44 18.26 -1.66
C ARG A 170 9.97 17.55 -2.91
N LEU A 171 11.00 16.71 -2.77
CA LEU A 171 11.54 15.96 -3.91
C LEU A 171 10.56 14.91 -4.44
N THR A 172 9.69 14.34 -3.60
CA THR A 172 8.67 13.40 -4.06
C THR A 172 7.59 14.06 -4.93
N LEU A 173 7.34 15.37 -4.80
CA LEU A 173 6.38 16.10 -5.65
C LEU A 173 6.76 16.07 -7.14
N LYS A 174 8.05 15.87 -7.46
CA LYS A 174 8.55 15.70 -8.84
C LYS A 174 8.13 14.38 -9.48
N SER A 175 7.34 13.56 -8.80
CA SER A 175 6.80 12.30 -9.29
C SER A 175 5.34 12.17 -8.85
N THR A 176 4.51 11.64 -9.74
CA THR A 176 3.11 11.40 -9.41
C THR A 176 3.02 10.27 -8.39
N LEU A 177 2.37 10.53 -7.26
CA LEU A 177 2.20 9.56 -6.18
C LEU A 177 0.99 8.65 -6.49
N THR A 178 1.23 7.53 -7.17
CA THR A 178 0.22 6.50 -7.42
C THR A 178 0.71 5.16 -6.88
N ILE A 179 -0.20 4.24 -6.59
CA ILE A 179 0.18 2.90 -6.11
C ILE A 179 1.02 2.16 -7.16
N GLU A 180 0.75 2.42 -8.45
CA GLU A 180 1.53 1.91 -9.58
C GLU A 180 2.96 2.49 -9.60
N SER A 181 3.13 3.80 -9.39
CA SER A 181 4.46 4.43 -9.42
C SER A 181 5.35 4.03 -8.23
N LEU A 182 4.74 3.48 -7.18
CA LEU A 182 5.41 2.99 -5.99
C LEU A 182 5.65 1.47 -6.00
N GLU A 183 5.28 0.75 -7.08
CA GLU A 183 5.54 -0.69 -7.19
C GLU A 183 7.04 -0.97 -6.95
N GLY A 184 7.35 -1.81 -5.96
CA GLY A 184 8.72 -2.14 -5.53
C GLY A 184 9.34 -1.20 -4.48
N LYS A 185 8.75 -0.04 -4.19
CA LYS A 185 9.19 0.90 -3.13
C LYS A 185 8.31 0.88 -1.88
N LEU A 186 7.15 0.23 -1.96
CA LEU A 186 6.16 0.18 -0.87
C LEU A 186 6.69 -0.51 0.40
N ASP A 187 7.59 -1.49 0.30
CA ASP A 187 8.15 -2.19 1.47
C ASP A 187 8.85 -1.28 2.48
N VAL A 188 9.38 -0.18 1.97
CA VAL A 188 10.27 0.73 2.70
C VAL A 188 9.50 1.70 3.58
N MET A 189 8.19 1.87 3.34
CA MET A 189 7.39 2.91 3.96
C MET A 189 6.19 2.33 4.73
N PRO A 190 6.12 2.55 6.06
CA PRO A 190 4.91 2.38 6.85
C PRO A 190 3.70 3.14 6.25
N GLY A 191 2.50 2.59 6.38
CA GLY A 191 1.30 3.15 5.75
C GLY A 191 0.86 4.49 6.33
N ASP A 192 1.14 4.73 7.62
CA ASP A 192 1.01 6.04 8.26
C ASP A 192 1.93 7.09 7.61
N HIS A 193 3.21 6.78 7.41
CA HIS A 193 4.13 7.68 6.71
C HIS A 193 3.64 7.97 5.28
N LEU A 194 3.16 6.94 4.57
CA LEU A 194 2.62 7.08 3.21
C LEU A 194 1.33 7.90 3.18
N HIS A 195 0.47 7.77 4.19
CA HIS A 195 -0.72 8.58 4.38
C HIS A 195 -0.39 10.06 4.56
N GLU A 196 0.56 10.38 5.44
CA GLU A 196 0.98 11.78 5.65
C GLU A 196 1.62 12.36 4.38
N LEU A 197 2.39 11.56 3.65
CA LEU A 197 2.97 12.00 2.37
C LEU A 197 1.88 12.28 1.32
N TRP A 198 0.88 11.40 1.20
CA TRP A 198 -0.24 11.60 0.29
C TRP A 198 -1.07 12.85 0.66
N LYS A 199 -1.39 13.04 1.95
CA LYS A 199 -2.06 14.26 2.43
C LYS A 199 -1.26 15.51 2.13
N TYR A 200 0.07 15.46 2.26
CA TYR A 200 0.95 16.56 1.87
C TYR A 200 0.82 16.86 0.37
N HIS A 201 0.92 15.86 -0.52
CA HIS A 201 0.74 16.04 -1.97
C HIS A 201 -0.63 16.65 -2.30
N GLN A 202 -1.69 16.13 -1.67
CA GLN A 202 -3.05 16.64 -1.85
C GLN A 202 -3.17 18.10 -1.40
N LYS A 203 -2.60 18.45 -0.24
CA LYS A 203 -2.64 19.82 0.29
C LYS A 203 -1.87 20.79 -0.59
N VAL A 204 -0.69 20.42 -1.08
CA VAL A 204 0.07 21.24 -2.04
C VAL A 204 -0.74 21.50 -3.31
N GLN A 205 -1.35 20.46 -3.87
CA GLN A 205 -2.20 20.59 -5.06
C GLN A 205 -3.39 21.53 -4.79
N LEU A 206 -4.07 21.39 -3.65
CA LEU A 206 -5.19 22.25 -3.27
C LEU A 206 -4.77 23.72 -3.06
N ASN A 207 -3.66 23.95 -2.34
CA ASN A 207 -3.11 25.29 -2.12
C ASN A 207 -2.75 25.97 -3.45
N LEU A 208 -2.08 25.24 -4.35
CA LEU A 208 -1.79 25.75 -5.69
C LEU A 208 -3.07 26.12 -6.43
N LEU A 209 -4.07 25.24 -6.45
CA LEU A 209 -5.35 25.51 -7.12
C LEU A 209 -6.10 26.72 -6.54
N SER A 210 -6.11 26.90 -5.21
CA SER A 210 -6.76 28.04 -4.57
C SER A 210 -6.03 29.36 -4.80
N ASN A 211 -4.69 29.32 -4.84
CA ASN A 211 -3.86 30.52 -4.85
C ASN A 211 -3.42 30.94 -6.27
N VAL A 212 -3.66 30.12 -7.31
CA VAL A 212 -3.34 30.43 -8.71
C VAL A 212 -3.98 31.73 -9.17
N ASP A 213 -5.22 32.03 -8.77
CA ASP A 213 -5.88 33.29 -9.15
C ASP A 213 -5.21 34.51 -8.52
N GLY A 214 -4.66 34.39 -7.31
CA GLY A 214 -3.83 35.42 -6.69
C GLY A 214 -2.52 35.64 -7.45
N PHE A 215 -1.85 34.55 -7.85
CA PHE A 215 -0.63 34.63 -8.66
C PHE A 215 -0.87 35.30 -10.03
N ARG A 216 -2.02 35.03 -10.65
CA ARG A 216 -2.46 35.69 -11.90
C ARG A 216 -2.61 37.21 -11.76
N GLY A 217 -2.79 37.73 -10.54
CA GLY A 217 -2.84 39.17 -10.26
C GLY A 217 -1.46 39.84 -10.05
N SER A 218 -0.39 39.06 -9.97
CA SER A 218 0.95 39.54 -9.59
C SER A 218 1.67 40.32 -10.69
N ASP A 219 2.60 41.18 -10.32
CA ASP A 219 3.34 42.02 -11.28
C ASP A 219 4.30 41.20 -12.15
N ALA A 220 4.84 40.09 -11.64
CA ALA A 220 5.60 39.13 -12.43
C ALA A 220 4.76 38.46 -13.52
N TYR A 221 3.47 38.23 -13.24
CA TYR A 221 2.52 37.73 -14.23
C TYR A 221 2.14 38.81 -15.26
N LYS A 222 2.03 40.08 -14.84
CA LYS A 222 1.79 41.24 -15.72
C LYS A 222 3.01 41.62 -16.58
N ALA A 223 4.23 41.26 -16.19
CA ALA A 223 5.42 41.50 -17.01
C ALA A 223 5.34 40.81 -18.39
N LEU A 224 4.52 39.77 -18.50
CA LEU A 224 4.25 39.02 -19.74
C LEU A 224 3.08 39.60 -20.57
N ASN A 225 2.40 40.64 -20.07
CA ASN A 225 1.20 41.23 -20.69
C ASN A 225 1.51 42.04 -21.97
N CYS A 226 2.80 42.28 -22.25
CA CYS A 226 3.26 42.95 -23.48
C CYS A 226 3.34 42.00 -24.70
N LEU A 227 2.99 40.71 -24.53
CA LEU A 227 3.06 39.72 -25.60
C LEU A 227 1.86 39.85 -26.55
N LYS A 228 2.13 40.23 -27.80
CA LYS A 228 1.14 40.21 -28.90
C LYS A 228 0.90 38.78 -29.40
N CYS A 229 0.54 37.86 -28.51
CA CYS A 229 0.14 36.50 -28.86
C CYS A 229 -1.26 36.53 -29.49
N VAL A 230 -1.56 35.58 -30.38
CA VAL A 230 -2.84 35.49 -31.09
C VAL A 230 -3.96 35.02 -30.17
N GLU A 231 -3.67 34.08 -29.26
CA GLU A 231 -4.61 33.62 -28.23
C GLU A 231 -4.26 34.21 -26.88
N LEU A 232 -5.06 35.19 -26.45
CA LEU A 232 -4.95 35.81 -25.13
C LEU A 232 -6.13 35.40 -24.24
N THR A 233 -5.87 35.29 -22.94
CA THR A 233 -6.92 35.24 -21.92
C THR A 233 -7.66 36.57 -21.83
N SER A 234 -8.78 36.62 -21.10
CA SER A 234 -9.49 37.88 -20.79
C SER A 234 -8.62 38.92 -20.07
N SER A 235 -7.51 38.49 -19.46
CA SER A 235 -6.50 39.33 -18.81
C SER A 235 -5.36 39.79 -19.71
N GLY A 236 -5.36 39.43 -21.01
CA GLY A 236 -4.36 39.90 -21.99
C GLY A 236 -3.11 39.03 -22.14
N ILE A 237 -3.13 37.78 -21.67
CA ILE A 237 -1.94 36.93 -21.50
C ILE A 237 -1.99 35.70 -22.41
N PRO A 238 -0.85 35.22 -22.95
CA PRO A 238 -0.84 34.03 -23.80
C PRO A 238 -1.47 32.81 -23.11
N LYS A 239 -2.48 32.23 -23.76
CA LYS A 239 -3.25 31.09 -23.22
C LYS A 239 -2.39 29.89 -22.85
N TRP A 240 -1.29 29.64 -23.58
CA TRP A 240 -0.38 28.52 -23.30
C TRP A 240 0.32 28.64 -21.93
N ILE A 241 0.57 29.86 -21.44
CA ILE A 241 1.17 30.11 -20.11
C ILE A 241 0.13 29.79 -19.04
N ASP A 242 -1.10 30.25 -19.24
CA ASP A 242 -2.21 29.97 -18.34
C ASP A 242 -2.56 28.47 -18.30
N ASP A 243 -2.52 27.80 -19.45
CA ASP A 243 -2.67 26.35 -19.55
C ASP A 243 -1.54 25.61 -18.82
N TYR A 244 -0.29 26.07 -18.94
CA TYR A 244 0.83 25.50 -18.19
C TYR A 244 0.65 25.66 -16.68
N ILE A 245 0.28 26.84 -16.19
CA ILE A 245 0.07 27.08 -14.76
C ILE A 245 -1.09 26.23 -14.22
N ARG A 246 -2.21 26.14 -14.96
CA ARG A 246 -3.32 25.27 -14.59
C ARG A 246 -2.93 23.80 -14.59
N PHE A 247 -2.11 23.37 -15.56
CA PHE A 247 -1.61 22.01 -15.64
C PHE A 247 -0.69 21.67 -14.47
N MET A 248 0.23 22.58 -14.13
CA MET A 248 1.15 22.44 -13.00
C MET A 248 0.44 22.48 -11.65
N ALA A 249 -0.55 23.34 -11.47
CA ALA A 249 -1.37 23.37 -10.25
C ALA A 249 -2.14 22.06 -10.04
N ARG A 250 -2.60 21.42 -11.12
CA ARG A 250 -3.22 20.09 -11.07
C ARG A 250 -2.21 18.96 -10.93
N ASN A 251 -1.01 19.11 -11.48
CA ASN A 251 0.04 18.09 -11.46
C ASN A 251 1.36 18.75 -11.05
N PRO A 252 1.64 18.89 -9.74
CA PRO A 252 2.86 19.53 -9.25
C PRO A 252 4.15 18.88 -9.79
N SER A 253 4.09 17.61 -10.20
CA SER A 253 5.18 16.90 -10.85
C SER A 253 5.63 17.48 -12.19
N SER A 254 4.78 18.29 -12.84
CA SER A 254 5.09 19.00 -14.09
C SER A 254 5.74 20.37 -13.88
N PHE A 255 5.94 20.79 -12.62
CA PHE A 255 6.72 21.97 -12.30
C PHE A 255 8.21 21.72 -12.58
N ASP A 256 8.59 21.85 -13.85
CA ASP A 256 9.95 21.71 -14.34
C ASP A 256 10.21 22.71 -15.47
N LEU A 257 11.43 23.26 -15.50
CA LEU A 257 11.81 24.28 -16.48
C LEU A 257 11.81 23.71 -17.91
N LEU A 258 12.15 22.43 -18.07
CA LEU A 258 12.15 21.75 -19.37
C LEU A 258 10.71 21.56 -19.89
N GLU A 259 9.77 21.24 -19.00
CA GLU A 259 8.34 21.15 -19.35
C GLU A 259 7.77 22.52 -19.77
N PHE A 260 8.16 23.58 -19.05
CA PHE A 260 7.81 24.95 -19.44
C PHE A 260 8.37 25.31 -20.83
N GLN A 261 9.64 25.02 -21.08
CA GLN A 261 10.28 25.23 -22.39
C GLN A 261 9.62 24.39 -23.50
N SER A 262 9.22 23.16 -23.18
CA SER A 262 8.50 22.28 -24.10
C SER A 262 7.10 22.80 -24.42
N ALA A 263 6.40 23.38 -23.45
CA ALA A 263 5.11 24.05 -23.67
C ALA A 263 5.25 25.28 -24.57
N LEU A 264 6.29 26.11 -24.35
CA LEU A 264 6.63 27.24 -25.22
C LEU A 264 6.94 26.77 -26.66
N ALA A 265 7.77 25.74 -26.81
CA ALA A 265 8.13 25.20 -28.13
C ALA A 265 6.92 24.63 -28.89
N ARG A 266 6.00 23.94 -28.20
CA ARG A 266 4.74 23.45 -28.80
C ARG A 266 3.86 24.60 -29.26
N HIS A 267 3.72 25.65 -28.46
CA HIS A 267 2.93 26.82 -28.84
C HIS A 267 3.51 27.54 -30.07
N ILE A 268 4.83 27.67 -30.15
CA ILE A 268 5.52 28.28 -31.29
C ILE A 268 5.29 27.46 -32.58
N THR A 269 5.41 26.14 -32.49
CA THR A 269 5.42 25.25 -33.67
C THR A 269 4.03 24.84 -34.15
N ASN A 270 3.06 24.70 -33.23
CA ASN A 270 1.67 24.32 -33.50
C ASN A 270 0.71 25.39 -32.98
N PRO A 271 0.48 26.49 -33.73
CA PRO A 271 -0.49 27.51 -33.34
C PRO A 271 -1.92 26.92 -33.32
N PRO A 272 -2.78 27.27 -32.35
CA PRO A 272 -4.14 26.74 -32.29
C PRO A 272 -5.03 27.43 -33.34
N GLY A 273 -5.57 26.66 -34.29
CA GLY A 273 -6.59 27.12 -35.22
C GLY A 273 -6.56 26.38 -36.57
N PRO A 274 -7.73 26.12 -37.20
CA PRO A 274 -7.79 25.36 -38.46
C PRO A 274 -7.14 26.06 -39.67
N PHE A 275 -6.64 27.31 -39.54
CA PHE A 275 -6.16 28.10 -40.67
C PHE A 275 -4.85 28.91 -40.44
N THR A 276 -4.15 28.75 -39.31
CA THR A 276 -2.89 29.47 -39.06
C THR A 276 -1.68 28.57 -39.25
N LEU A 277 -1.00 28.70 -40.40
CA LEU A 277 0.23 27.97 -40.77
C LEU A 277 1.54 28.67 -40.33
N LYS A 278 1.47 29.72 -39.49
CA LYS A 278 2.64 30.53 -39.13
C LYS A 278 2.95 30.49 -37.62
N PRO A 279 4.23 30.34 -37.24
CA PRO A 279 4.66 30.29 -35.83
C PRO A 279 4.44 31.63 -35.11
N CYS A 280 4.22 31.58 -33.80
CA CYS A 280 4.03 32.76 -32.96
C CYS A 280 5.36 33.52 -32.75
N LEU A 281 5.64 34.51 -33.61
CA LEU A 281 6.87 35.33 -33.56
C LEU A 281 6.99 36.16 -32.27
N SER A 282 5.86 36.54 -31.67
CA SER A 282 5.81 37.31 -30.41
C SER A 282 6.30 36.49 -29.22
N CYS A 283 5.98 35.19 -29.18
CA CYS A 283 6.46 34.30 -28.11
C CYS A 283 7.85 33.73 -28.41
N TRP A 284 8.26 33.65 -29.68
CA TRP A 284 9.65 33.30 -30.07
C TRP A 284 10.68 34.33 -29.56
N SER A 285 10.30 35.61 -29.53
CA SER A 285 11.19 36.73 -29.19
C SER A 285 11.12 37.16 -27.72
N LEU A 286 10.62 36.28 -26.84
CA LEU A 286 10.57 36.52 -25.40
C LEU A 286 11.96 36.85 -24.84
N PRO A 287 12.17 38.01 -24.18
CA PRO A 287 13.43 38.34 -23.55
C PRO A 287 13.77 37.31 -22.47
N ARG A 288 15.01 36.82 -22.45
CA ARG A 288 15.49 35.87 -21.44
C ARG A 288 15.27 36.39 -20.02
N GLN A 289 15.51 37.68 -19.80
CA GLN A 289 15.28 38.33 -18.51
C GLN A 289 13.82 38.22 -18.04
N ALA A 290 12.84 38.40 -18.94
CA ALA A 290 11.43 38.28 -18.58
C ALA A 290 11.04 36.83 -18.26
N ILE A 291 11.66 35.85 -18.93
CA ILE A 291 11.50 34.42 -18.61
C ILE A 291 12.10 34.11 -17.23
N ASP A 292 13.30 34.60 -16.95
CA ASP A 292 13.99 34.37 -15.68
C ASP A 292 13.21 35.01 -14.51
N GLU A 293 12.77 36.26 -14.66
CA GLU A 293 11.94 36.97 -13.66
C GLU A 293 10.61 36.25 -13.41
N PHE A 294 9.92 35.83 -14.48
CA PHE A 294 8.70 35.03 -14.36
C PHE A 294 8.95 33.69 -13.67
N TRP A 295 10.00 32.98 -14.07
CA TRP A 295 10.33 31.67 -13.51
C TRP A 295 10.72 31.76 -12.04
N THR A 296 11.48 32.79 -11.64
CA THR A 296 11.77 33.07 -10.23
C THR A 296 10.49 33.34 -9.45
N ALA A 297 9.60 34.20 -9.95
CA ALA A 297 8.33 34.48 -9.27
C ALA A 297 7.43 33.24 -9.16
N LEU A 298 7.36 32.41 -10.21
CA LEU A 298 6.63 31.15 -10.19
C LEU A 298 7.23 30.16 -9.20
N THR A 299 8.56 30.08 -9.14
CA THR A 299 9.28 29.24 -8.16
C THR A 299 8.98 29.67 -6.74
N THR A 300 9.05 30.98 -6.45
CA THR A 300 8.69 31.53 -5.14
C THR A 300 7.23 31.23 -4.78
N PHE A 301 6.31 31.39 -5.74
CA PHE A 301 4.90 31.04 -5.55
C PHE A 301 4.71 29.56 -5.21
N VAL A 302 5.32 28.66 -5.98
CA VAL A 302 5.22 27.22 -5.73
C VAL A 302 5.81 26.84 -4.37
N HIS A 303 6.99 27.37 -4.02
CA HIS A 303 7.62 27.11 -2.73
C HIS A 303 6.78 27.62 -1.55
N ALA A 304 6.17 28.80 -1.65
CA ALA A 304 5.30 29.32 -0.59
C ALA A 304 4.09 28.40 -0.33
N ASN A 305 3.50 27.83 -1.39
CA ASN A 305 2.40 26.87 -1.25
C ASN A 305 2.85 25.52 -0.66
N MET A 306 4.08 25.09 -0.94
CA MET A 306 4.70 23.92 -0.30
C MET A 306 4.92 24.17 1.20
N GLU A 307 5.46 25.32 1.58
CA GLU A 307 5.70 25.70 2.98
C GLU A 307 4.41 25.78 3.79
N GLU A 308 3.34 26.32 3.20
CA GLU A 308 2.01 26.32 3.82
C GLU A 308 1.50 24.88 4.06
N ALA A 309 1.78 23.96 3.13
CA ALA A 309 1.40 22.56 3.28
C ALA A 309 2.23 21.83 4.35
N GLU A 310 3.52 22.16 4.52
CA GLU A 310 4.45 21.55 5.49
C GLU A 310 4.05 21.78 6.94
N SER A 311 3.28 22.82 7.23
CA SER A 311 2.68 23.04 8.55
C SER A 311 1.80 21.87 9.01
N ALA A 312 1.32 21.03 8.08
CA ALA A 312 0.47 19.88 8.39
C ALA A 312 1.24 18.63 8.84
N PHE A 313 2.57 18.58 8.69
CA PHE A 313 3.33 17.43 9.18
C PHE A 313 3.24 17.38 10.70
N SER A 314 2.44 16.44 11.20
CA SER A 314 2.47 16.01 12.59
C SER A 314 3.65 15.06 12.71
N ILE A 315 4.83 15.59 13.03
CA ILE A 315 5.95 14.72 13.40
C ILE A 315 5.56 14.15 14.75
N THR A 316 5.13 12.90 14.75
CA THR A 316 5.03 12.13 15.96
C THR A 316 6.45 11.98 16.47
N GLU A 317 6.85 12.81 17.44
CA GLU A 317 7.94 12.42 18.33
C GLU A 317 7.60 11.00 18.80
N GLY A 318 8.57 10.09 18.67
CA GLY A 318 8.37 8.66 18.78
C GLY A 318 7.84 8.24 20.14
N ASP A 319 6.53 8.37 20.33
CA ASP A 319 5.80 7.77 21.43
C ASP A 319 5.30 6.41 20.94
N ALA A 320 6.08 5.40 21.30
CA ALA A 320 5.60 4.03 21.44
C ALA A 320 4.58 3.96 22.59
N SER A 321 3.44 4.63 22.45
CA SER A 321 2.33 4.54 23.40
C SER A 321 1.01 5.04 22.78
N PHE A 322 0.67 4.58 21.58
CA PHE A 322 -0.72 4.66 21.12
C PHE A 322 -1.56 3.52 21.71
N MET A 323 -1.66 3.51 23.03
CA MET A 323 -2.79 3.00 23.80
C MET A 323 -2.80 3.77 25.12
N ASP A 324 -3.09 5.06 25.02
CA ASP A 324 -3.32 5.85 26.22
C ASP A 324 -4.64 5.44 26.85
N HIS A 325 -4.53 5.15 28.15
CA HIS A 325 -5.56 4.65 29.01
C HIS A 325 -6.67 5.69 29.15
N ILE A 326 -7.77 5.49 28.42
CA ILE A 326 -9.05 6.01 28.86
C ILE A 326 -9.39 5.22 30.13
N GLY A 327 -9.53 5.93 31.25
CA GLY A 327 -10.13 5.40 32.48
C GLY A 327 -11.58 5.00 32.21
N VAL A 328 -11.77 3.84 31.60
CA VAL A 328 -13.07 3.22 31.38
C VAL A 328 -13.40 2.45 32.66
N ALA A 329 -14.47 2.87 33.33
CA ALA A 329 -15.06 2.14 34.44
C ALA A 329 -15.19 0.65 34.09
N ALA A 330 -14.86 -0.23 35.02
CA ALA A 330 -14.90 -1.68 34.84
C ALA A 330 -16.24 -2.11 34.21
N VAL A 331 -16.21 -2.50 32.94
CA VAL A 331 -17.38 -3.05 32.26
C VAL A 331 -17.50 -4.50 32.70
N THR A 332 -18.41 -4.79 33.62
CA THR A 332 -18.71 -6.17 34.02
C THR A 332 -19.56 -6.85 32.95
N LEU A 333 -18.91 -7.51 31.98
CA LEU A 333 -19.60 -8.46 31.10
C LEU A 333 -19.67 -9.84 31.77
N ALA A 334 -20.75 -10.12 32.49
CA ALA A 334 -20.98 -11.42 33.10
C ALA A 334 -21.17 -12.51 32.02
N LEU A 335 -20.53 -13.68 32.16
CA LEU A 335 -20.73 -14.86 31.30
C LEU A 335 -22.21 -15.29 31.28
N PRO A 336 -22.67 -16.00 30.24
CA PRO A 336 -24.04 -16.53 30.19
C PRO A 336 -24.38 -17.35 31.42
N GLU A 337 -25.61 -17.18 31.91
CA GLU A 337 -26.14 -17.84 33.12
C GLU A 337 -26.16 -19.37 33.02
N CYS A 338 -26.08 -19.93 31.81
CA CYS A 338 -26.01 -21.37 31.57
C CYS A 338 -24.63 -22.02 31.80
N LEU A 339 -23.61 -21.23 32.15
CA LEU A 339 -22.25 -21.73 32.38
C LEU A 339 -22.04 -22.04 33.87
N ASP A 340 -21.91 -23.33 34.23
CA ASP A 340 -21.52 -23.73 35.59
C ASP A 340 -20.03 -23.50 35.82
N ILE A 341 -19.71 -22.45 36.58
CA ILE A 341 -18.35 -22.03 36.98
C ILE A 341 -18.13 -22.15 38.49
N SER A 342 -18.98 -22.92 39.19
CA SER A 342 -18.91 -23.08 40.64
C SER A 342 -17.58 -23.68 41.11
N ASN A 343 -16.94 -24.50 40.28
CA ASN A 343 -15.65 -25.16 40.54
C ASN A 343 -14.49 -24.57 39.72
N ALA A 344 -14.59 -23.30 39.29
CA ALA A 344 -13.50 -22.62 38.60
C ALA A 344 -12.22 -22.58 39.45
N ASP A 345 -11.08 -22.84 38.82
CA ASP A 345 -9.75 -22.94 39.47
C ASP A 345 -8.75 -21.89 38.93
N VAL A 346 -9.22 -20.99 38.06
CA VAL A 346 -8.46 -19.85 37.53
C VAL A 346 -9.40 -18.69 37.15
N VAL A 347 -8.91 -17.46 37.31
CA VAL A 347 -9.55 -16.24 36.81
C VAL A 347 -8.77 -15.73 35.61
N VAL A 348 -9.44 -15.54 34.48
CA VAL A 348 -8.90 -14.82 33.33
C VAL A 348 -9.35 -13.36 33.42
N GLN A 349 -8.39 -12.43 33.37
CA GLN A 349 -8.66 -11.00 33.39
C GLN A 349 -8.38 -10.41 32.00
N SER A 350 -9.35 -9.70 31.42
CA SER A 350 -9.19 -8.95 30.17
C SER A 350 -8.40 -7.65 30.37
N SER A 351 -7.94 -7.02 29.29
CA SER A 351 -7.20 -5.74 29.34
C SER A 351 -8.00 -4.56 29.91
N ASN A 352 -9.34 -4.61 29.84
CA ASN A 352 -10.24 -3.66 30.49
C ASN A 352 -10.78 -4.17 31.84
N PHE A 353 -10.01 -5.03 32.53
CA PHE A 353 -10.21 -5.48 33.91
C PHE A 353 -11.49 -6.29 34.22
N ALA A 354 -12.19 -6.81 33.21
CA ALA A 354 -13.25 -7.80 33.44
C ALA A 354 -12.63 -9.16 33.83
N ASN A 355 -13.18 -9.78 34.88
CA ASN A 355 -12.72 -11.06 35.42
C ASN A 355 -13.68 -12.19 35.01
N PHE A 356 -13.13 -13.28 34.50
CA PHE A 356 -13.85 -14.46 34.04
C PHE A 356 -13.35 -15.69 34.79
N ARG A 357 -14.20 -16.28 35.63
CA ARG A 357 -13.90 -17.54 36.33
C ARG A 357 -14.07 -18.71 35.36
N ILE A 358 -13.02 -19.50 35.16
CA ILE A 358 -13.03 -20.63 34.21
C ILE A 358 -12.18 -21.80 34.75
N HIS A 359 -12.06 -22.85 33.94
CA HIS A 359 -11.36 -24.09 34.32
C HIS A 359 -10.02 -24.22 33.58
N LYS A 360 -8.92 -24.38 34.31
CA LYS A 360 -7.55 -24.59 33.76
C LYS A 360 -7.52 -25.77 32.80
N ALA A 361 -8.22 -26.86 33.14
CA ALA A 361 -8.27 -28.06 32.32
C ALA A 361 -8.84 -27.78 30.91
N ILE A 362 -9.83 -26.89 30.80
CA ILE A 362 -10.48 -26.53 29.53
C ILE A 362 -9.57 -25.62 28.69
N LEU A 363 -8.90 -24.66 29.33
CA LEU A 363 -7.88 -23.86 28.66
C LEU A 363 -6.71 -24.71 28.17
N ALA A 364 -6.15 -25.57 29.02
CA ALA A 364 -4.99 -26.40 28.71
C ALA A 364 -5.28 -27.50 27.68
N SER A 365 -6.53 -27.98 27.59
CA SER A 365 -6.94 -28.92 26.55
C SER A 365 -7.08 -28.22 25.19
N SER A 366 -7.45 -26.94 25.18
CA SER A 366 -7.77 -26.18 23.97
C SER A 366 -6.62 -25.29 23.45
N SER A 367 -5.55 -25.14 24.25
CA SER A 367 -4.40 -24.27 23.96
C SER A 367 -3.12 -24.90 24.49
N GLN A 368 -2.14 -25.08 23.60
CA GLN A 368 -0.81 -25.53 23.99
C GLN A 368 -0.10 -24.46 24.85
N PHE A 369 -0.23 -23.19 24.47
CA PHE A 369 0.28 -22.05 25.25
C PHE A 369 -0.16 -22.11 26.72
N PHE A 370 -1.47 -22.26 26.99
CA PHE A 370 -1.96 -22.30 28.36
C PHE A 370 -1.52 -23.58 29.10
N ARG A 371 -1.44 -24.73 28.40
CA ARG A 371 -0.92 -25.96 28.99
C ARG A 371 0.51 -25.78 29.50
N ASP A 372 1.37 -25.19 28.67
CA ASP A 372 2.77 -24.96 29.01
C ASP A 372 2.88 -23.92 30.13
N MET A 373 2.13 -22.82 30.05
CA MET A 373 2.08 -21.78 31.09
C MET A 373 1.68 -22.35 32.46
N PHE A 374 0.66 -23.22 32.52
CA PHE A 374 0.23 -23.85 33.77
C PHE A 374 1.18 -24.93 34.29
N SER A 375 2.07 -25.46 33.44
CA SER A 375 3.08 -26.45 33.85
C SER A 375 4.27 -25.82 34.59
N LEU A 376 4.46 -24.50 34.47
CA LEU A 376 5.56 -23.78 35.10
C LEU A 376 5.30 -23.56 36.59
N PRO A 377 6.35 -23.57 37.44
CA PRO A 377 6.24 -23.21 38.85
C PRO A 377 5.67 -21.80 39.01
N GLN A 378 4.59 -21.66 39.76
CA GLN A 378 3.97 -20.36 40.02
C GLN A 378 4.65 -19.70 41.23
N PRO A 379 4.93 -18.38 41.19
CA PRO A 379 5.51 -17.65 42.32
C PRO A 379 4.53 -17.64 43.51
N SER A 380 5.08 -17.73 44.73
CA SER A 380 4.32 -17.77 45.99
C SER A 380 3.45 -16.53 46.23
N ASP A 381 3.85 -15.38 45.67
CA ASP A 381 3.19 -14.08 45.83
C ASP A 381 2.32 -13.70 44.61
N GLY A 382 1.77 -14.70 43.92
CA GLY A 382 0.91 -14.49 42.75
C GLY A 382 -0.37 -13.73 43.09
N GLU A 383 -0.82 -12.87 42.17
CA GLU A 383 -2.08 -12.15 42.30
C GLU A 383 -3.27 -13.12 42.28
N THR A 384 -4.17 -12.94 43.25
CA THR A 384 -5.38 -13.75 43.37
C THR A 384 -6.62 -12.88 43.40
N VAL A 385 -7.69 -13.37 42.77
CA VAL A 385 -9.04 -12.79 42.84
C VAL A 385 -9.94 -13.87 43.40
N ASP A 386 -10.62 -13.59 44.51
CA ASP A 386 -11.48 -14.54 45.22
C ASP A 386 -10.76 -15.86 45.61
N GLY A 387 -9.45 -15.78 45.89
CA GLY A 387 -8.61 -16.95 46.22
C GLY A 387 -8.17 -17.79 45.01
N LEU A 388 -8.50 -17.37 43.78
CA LEU A 388 -8.08 -18.03 42.55
C LEU A 388 -6.92 -17.28 41.87
N PRO A 389 -5.96 -17.99 41.25
CA PRO A 389 -4.88 -17.35 40.50
C PRO A 389 -5.41 -16.59 39.28
N VAL A 390 -4.83 -15.42 39.02
CA VAL A 390 -5.23 -14.55 37.90
C VAL A 390 -4.28 -14.70 36.71
N VAL A 391 -4.85 -14.89 35.53
CA VAL A 391 -4.16 -14.86 34.23
C VAL A 391 -4.65 -13.64 33.45
N ARG A 392 -3.76 -12.69 33.17
CA ARG A 392 -4.08 -11.50 32.39
C ARG A 392 -3.92 -11.74 30.90
N LEU A 393 -4.94 -11.36 30.12
CA LEU A 393 -4.93 -11.37 28.66
C LEU A 393 -4.93 -9.94 28.12
N SER A 394 -4.35 -9.76 26.94
CA SER A 394 -4.30 -8.45 26.25
C SER A 394 -5.63 -8.05 25.61
N GLU A 395 -6.53 -9.00 25.42
CA GLU A 395 -7.80 -8.78 24.76
C GLU A 395 -8.84 -8.19 25.71
N ASP A 396 -9.75 -7.39 25.16
CA ASP A 396 -10.86 -6.84 25.93
C ASP A 396 -11.90 -7.89 26.31
N ALA A 397 -12.79 -7.52 27.23
CA ALA A 397 -13.83 -8.38 27.77
C ALA A 397 -14.74 -9.04 26.71
N GLU A 398 -15.04 -8.38 25.59
CA GLU A 398 -15.90 -8.96 24.55
C GLU A 398 -15.17 -10.09 23.81
N LEU A 399 -13.90 -9.90 23.43
CA LEU A 399 -13.10 -10.94 22.78
C LEU A 399 -12.81 -12.11 23.72
N VAL A 400 -12.46 -11.83 24.99
CA VAL A 400 -12.22 -12.87 25.99
C VAL A 400 -13.49 -13.68 26.23
N ARG A 401 -14.64 -13.02 26.38
CA ARG A 401 -15.95 -13.70 26.47
C ARG A 401 -16.20 -14.57 25.25
N ALA A 402 -15.98 -14.04 24.04
CA ALA A 402 -16.20 -14.79 22.80
C ALA A 402 -15.32 -16.06 22.75
N LEU A 403 -14.03 -15.96 23.09
CA LEU A 403 -13.14 -17.12 23.21
C LEU A 403 -13.69 -18.14 24.20
N ILE A 404 -14.05 -17.70 25.41
CA ILE A 404 -14.59 -18.57 26.45
C ILE A 404 -15.86 -19.28 25.95
N THR A 405 -16.81 -18.56 25.35
CA THR A 405 -18.06 -19.19 24.87
C THR A 405 -17.86 -20.25 23.80
N VAL A 406 -16.74 -20.20 23.05
CA VAL A 406 -16.39 -21.25 22.07
C VAL A 406 -15.75 -22.47 22.75
N LEU A 407 -15.08 -22.30 23.89
CA LEU A 407 -14.44 -23.38 24.65
C LEU A 407 -15.44 -24.24 25.43
N TYR A 408 -16.59 -23.68 25.77
CA TYR A 408 -17.62 -24.36 26.53
C TYR A 408 -18.77 -24.81 25.63
N PRO A 409 -19.51 -25.87 26.01
CA PRO A 409 -20.66 -26.37 25.26
C PRO A 409 -21.90 -25.46 25.44
N ILE A 410 -21.74 -24.17 25.16
CA ILE A 410 -22.77 -23.13 25.21
C ILE A 410 -22.84 -22.40 23.86
N PRO A 411 -23.93 -21.69 23.55
CA PRO A 411 -24.00 -20.89 22.34
C PRO A 411 -22.84 -19.90 22.24
N SER A 412 -22.07 -19.98 21.16
CA SER A 412 -20.94 -19.09 20.92
C SER A 412 -21.42 -17.67 20.66
N GLN A 413 -20.70 -16.69 21.23
CA GLN A 413 -21.03 -15.27 21.09
C GLN A 413 -19.97 -14.57 20.27
N ILE A 414 -19.96 -14.91 18.98
CA ILE A 414 -19.00 -14.34 18.04
C ILE A 414 -19.42 -12.92 17.65
N PRO A 415 -18.51 -11.94 17.69
CA PRO A 415 -18.79 -10.57 17.24
C PRO A 415 -19.35 -10.53 15.82
N THR A 416 -20.18 -9.53 15.52
CA THR A 416 -20.87 -9.39 14.21
C THR A 416 -20.07 -8.60 13.18
N SER A 417 -19.17 -7.72 13.62
CA SER A 417 -18.32 -6.93 12.73
C SER A 417 -17.12 -7.74 12.24
N TYR A 418 -16.74 -7.54 10.99
CA TYR A 418 -15.59 -8.21 10.37
C TYR A 418 -14.29 -7.97 11.15
N GLU A 419 -14.04 -6.72 11.57
CA GLU A 419 -12.84 -6.33 12.32
C GLU A 419 -12.70 -7.10 13.64
N ARG A 420 -13.78 -7.19 14.42
CA ARG A 420 -13.80 -7.93 15.69
C ARG A 420 -13.68 -9.43 15.50
N VAL A 421 -14.19 -9.98 14.40
CA VAL A 421 -13.97 -11.39 14.03
C VAL A 421 -12.50 -11.65 13.73
N LEU A 422 -11.83 -10.77 12.98
CA LEU A 422 -10.39 -10.89 12.74
C LEU A 422 -9.58 -10.77 14.04
N ALA A 423 -9.94 -9.83 14.92
CA ALA A 423 -9.30 -9.69 16.23
C ALA A 423 -9.49 -10.95 17.10
N LEU A 424 -10.68 -11.56 17.07
CA LEU A 424 -10.96 -12.82 17.76
C LEU A 424 -10.12 -13.98 17.21
N LEU A 425 -9.98 -14.07 15.88
CA LEU A 425 -9.13 -15.08 15.24
C LEU A 425 -7.65 -14.86 15.58
N ALA A 426 -7.20 -13.60 15.60
CA ALA A 426 -5.83 -13.25 16.00
C ALA A 426 -5.55 -13.62 17.48
N ALA A 427 -6.52 -13.38 18.37
CA ALA A 427 -6.42 -13.81 19.77
C ALA A 427 -6.35 -15.34 19.90
N ALA A 428 -7.22 -16.07 19.20
CA ALA A 428 -7.17 -17.53 19.17
C ALA A 428 -5.85 -18.05 18.58
N GLN A 429 -5.24 -17.35 17.61
CA GLN A 429 -3.92 -17.66 17.09
C GLN A 429 -2.81 -17.37 18.11
N LYS A 430 -2.87 -16.23 18.80
CA LYS A 430 -1.89 -15.82 19.83
C LYS A 430 -1.77 -16.87 20.95
N TYR A 431 -2.87 -17.51 21.31
CA TYR A 431 -2.92 -18.53 22.36
C TYR A 431 -2.92 -19.97 21.81
N ASP A 432 -2.47 -20.20 20.57
CA ASP A 432 -2.38 -21.54 19.96
C ASP A 432 -3.68 -22.37 20.01
N MET A 433 -4.83 -21.73 19.81
CA MET A 433 -6.16 -22.36 19.83
C MET A 433 -6.68 -22.68 18.42
N SER A 434 -6.03 -23.61 17.72
CA SER A 434 -6.35 -23.95 16.32
C SER A 434 -7.79 -24.47 16.12
N PHE A 435 -8.31 -25.27 17.06
CA PHE A 435 -9.69 -25.77 17.03
C PHE A 435 -10.69 -24.62 17.18
N VAL A 436 -10.43 -23.70 18.12
CA VAL A 436 -11.27 -22.50 18.34
C VAL A 436 -11.33 -21.65 17.09
N GLN A 437 -10.20 -21.44 16.38
CA GLN A 437 -10.23 -20.73 15.10
C GLN A 437 -11.14 -21.41 14.07
N SER A 438 -11.12 -22.75 14.02
CA SER A 438 -11.96 -23.52 13.08
C SER A 438 -13.45 -23.39 13.42
N SER A 439 -13.80 -23.43 14.71
CA SER A 439 -15.16 -23.17 15.20
C SER A 439 -15.62 -21.75 14.90
N ILE A 440 -14.75 -20.75 15.10
CA ILE A 440 -15.05 -19.35 14.75
C ILE A 440 -15.36 -19.22 13.26
N ARG A 441 -14.50 -19.78 12.40
CA ARG A 441 -14.69 -19.75 10.93
C ARG A 441 -16.01 -20.42 10.53
N ALA A 442 -16.31 -21.60 11.07
CA ALA A 442 -17.53 -22.33 10.76
C ALA A 442 -18.79 -21.53 11.14
N GLU A 443 -18.77 -20.89 12.31
CA GLU A 443 -19.88 -20.07 12.79
C GLU A 443 -20.05 -18.79 11.95
N VAL A 444 -18.95 -18.14 11.58
CA VAL A 444 -18.96 -16.97 10.69
C VAL A 444 -19.53 -17.32 9.31
N ILE A 445 -19.15 -18.47 8.75
CA ILE A 445 -19.70 -18.98 7.48
C ILE A 445 -21.20 -19.26 7.61
N ARG A 446 -21.62 -19.92 8.70
CA ARG A 446 -23.01 -20.29 8.96
C ARG A 446 -23.91 -19.06 9.08
N ARG A 447 -23.46 -18.05 9.81
CA ARG A 447 -24.22 -16.81 10.06
C ARG A 447 -24.21 -15.87 8.86
N GLY A 448 -23.12 -15.88 8.09
CA GLY A 448 -22.82 -14.82 7.15
C GLY A 448 -22.38 -13.54 7.86
N LEU A 449 -21.60 -12.72 7.16
CA LEU A 449 -21.24 -11.36 7.59
C LEU A 449 -21.91 -10.34 6.67
N PRO A 450 -22.22 -9.13 7.18
CA PRO A 450 -22.77 -8.06 6.36
C PRO A 450 -21.81 -7.69 5.22
N ALA A 451 -22.36 -7.19 4.12
CA ALA A 451 -21.57 -6.64 3.02
C ALA A 451 -20.71 -5.47 3.54
N LEU A 452 -19.43 -5.45 3.15
CA LEU A 452 -18.50 -4.42 3.57
C LEU A 452 -18.61 -3.17 2.69
N THR A 453 -18.39 -2.02 3.31
CA THR A 453 -18.06 -0.79 2.57
C THR A 453 -16.64 -0.88 2.02
N GLU A 454 -16.29 0.06 1.14
CA GLU A 454 -14.93 0.20 0.58
C GLU A 454 -13.85 0.29 1.67
N ALA A 455 -14.00 1.22 2.61
CA ALA A 455 -13.07 1.40 3.72
C ALA A 455 -12.95 0.12 4.58
N GLN A 456 -14.07 -0.53 4.88
CA GLN A 456 -14.07 -1.76 5.68
C GLN A 456 -13.36 -2.92 4.98
N ALA A 457 -13.44 -3.03 3.65
CA ALA A 457 -12.76 -4.08 2.89
C ALA A 457 -11.23 -3.92 2.96
N PHE A 458 -10.71 -2.70 2.79
CA PHE A 458 -9.28 -2.42 2.90
C PHE A 458 -8.77 -2.59 4.33
N ARG A 459 -9.53 -2.09 5.31
CA ARG A 459 -9.23 -2.27 6.74
C ARG A 459 -9.14 -3.76 7.12
N ALA A 460 -10.11 -4.55 6.70
CA ALA A 460 -10.14 -5.98 6.97
C ALA A 460 -8.89 -6.68 6.43
N PHE A 461 -8.46 -6.34 5.22
CA PHE A 461 -7.22 -6.86 4.66
C PHE A 461 -5.99 -6.44 5.48
N ALA A 462 -5.88 -5.16 5.83
CA ALA A 462 -4.76 -4.64 6.63
C ALA A 462 -4.65 -5.34 8.00
N ILE A 463 -5.77 -5.56 8.68
CA ILE A 463 -5.83 -6.27 9.97
C ILE A 463 -5.45 -7.74 9.80
N ALA A 464 -6.03 -8.43 8.81
CA ALA A 464 -5.74 -9.83 8.55
C ALA A 464 -4.25 -10.05 8.24
N PHE A 465 -3.68 -9.17 7.41
CA PHE A 465 -2.27 -9.23 7.03
C PHE A 465 -1.35 -8.98 8.23
N SER A 466 -1.62 -7.93 9.01
CA SER A 466 -0.81 -7.57 10.17
C SER A 466 -0.79 -8.65 11.26
N ASN A 467 -1.90 -9.39 11.40
CA ASN A 467 -2.02 -10.51 12.33
C ASN A 467 -1.62 -11.86 11.73
N ASN A 468 -1.11 -11.88 10.49
CA ASN A 468 -0.70 -13.08 9.77
C ASN A 468 -1.79 -14.16 9.60
N LEU A 469 -3.06 -13.77 9.54
CA LEU A 469 -4.21 -14.68 9.42
C LEU A 469 -4.34 -15.23 8.00
N SER A 470 -3.53 -16.24 7.64
CA SER A 470 -3.41 -16.73 6.26
C SER A 470 -4.74 -17.03 5.56
N PRO A 471 -5.68 -17.80 6.13
CA PRO A 471 -6.97 -18.06 5.47
C PRO A 471 -7.80 -16.79 5.23
N GLU A 472 -7.70 -15.82 6.13
CA GLU A 472 -8.43 -14.56 6.08
C GLU A 472 -7.79 -13.57 5.11
N ILE A 473 -6.48 -13.57 4.90
CA ILE A 473 -5.81 -12.62 3.99
C ILE A 473 -6.28 -12.83 2.55
N GLY A 474 -6.28 -14.07 2.04
CA GLY A 474 -6.85 -14.34 0.72
C GLY A 474 -8.32 -13.96 0.62
N THR A 475 -9.10 -14.18 1.69
CA THR A 475 -10.52 -13.84 1.73
C THR A 475 -10.78 -12.34 1.72
N THR A 476 -10.07 -11.58 2.54
CA THR A 476 -10.16 -10.13 2.60
C THR A 476 -9.63 -9.47 1.35
N ALA A 477 -8.55 -9.98 0.75
CA ALA A 477 -8.01 -9.48 -0.51
C ALA A 477 -9.06 -9.53 -1.63
N ARG A 478 -9.84 -10.61 -1.72
CA ARG A 478 -10.94 -10.74 -2.70
C ARG A 478 -12.04 -9.69 -2.49
N LEU A 479 -12.34 -9.33 -1.24
CA LEU A 479 -13.35 -8.31 -0.93
C LEU A 479 -12.92 -6.92 -1.44
N THR A 480 -11.61 -6.66 -1.57
CA THR A 480 -11.12 -5.39 -2.12
C THR A 480 -11.32 -5.25 -3.63
N LEU A 481 -11.47 -6.37 -4.37
CA LEU A 481 -11.44 -6.38 -5.84
C LEU A 481 -12.57 -5.55 -6.47
N ASP A 482 -13.67 -5.35 -5.73
CA ASP A 482 -14.81 -4.55 -6.15
C ASP A 482 -14.59 -3.04 -6.04
N PHE A 483 -13.53 -2.61 -5.38
CA PHE A 483 -13.23 -1.22 -5.11
C PHE A 483 -11.95 -0.79 -5.84
N PRO A 484 -11.83 0.48 -6.24
CA PRO A 484 -10.59 1.00 -6.79
C PRO A 484 -9.48 0.96 -5.73
N LEU A 485 -8.26 0.57 -6.12
CA LEU A 485 -7.07 0.64 -5.26
C LEU A 485 -6.33 1.96 -5.58
N THR A 486 -6.70 3.02 -4.87
CA THR A 486 -6.14 4.37 -4.99
C THR A 486 -5.87 4.93 -3.60
N PHE A 487 -5.09 6.00 -3.48
CA PHE A 487 -4.89 6.63 -2.18
C PHE A 487 -6.17 7.30 -1.66
N GLU A 488 -6.99 7.80 -2.57
CA GLU A 488 -8.30 8.40 -2.29
C GLU A 488 -9.28 7.37 -1.71
N SER A 489 -9.28 6.14 -2.24
CA SER A 489 -10.14 5.05 -1.75
C SER A 489 -9.64 4.42 -0.45
N LEU A 490 -8.32 4.32 -0.28
CA LEU A 490 -7.73 3.86 0.97
C LEU A 490 -7.97 4.87 2.09
N GLY A 491 -7.81 6.17 1.80
CA GLY A 491 -8.02 7.25 2.76
C GLY A 491 -7.28 6.99 4.07
N ASP A 492 -7.99 7.13 5.19
CA ASP A 492 -7.42 6.94 6.53
C ASP A 492 -7.02 5.48 6.82
N GLU A 493 -7.57 4.50 6.09
CA GLU A 493 -7.22 3.08 6.26
C GLU A 493 -5.78 2.78 5.88
N LEU A 494 -5.16 3.64 5.06
CA LEU A 494 -3.77 3.51 4.68
C LEU A 494 -2.84 3.46 5.90
N ARG A 495 -3.21 4.13 7.01
CA ARG A 495 -2.46 4.10 8.28
C ARG A 495 -2.34 2.72 8.89
N LEU A 496 -3.28 1.81 8.59
CA LEU A 496 -3.27 0.43 9.09
C LEU A 496 -2.39 -0.50 8.24
N PHE A 497 -1.97 -0.07 7.04
CA PHE A 497 -1.15 -0.89 6.17
C PHE A 497 0.31 -0.87 6.61
N ARG A 498 0.91 -2.06 6.68
CA ARG A 498 2.36 -2.17 6.47
C ARG A 498 2.65 -1.97 4.99
N GLY A 499 3.79 -1.36 4.67
CA GLY A 499 4.21 -1.17 3.28
C GLY A 499 4.19 -2.45 2.43
N SER A 500 4.64 -3.55 3.02
CA SER A 500 4.58 -4.89 2.42
C SER A 500 3.15 -5.38 2.17
N ALA A 501 2.20 -5.08 3.05
CA ALA A 501 0.80 -5.45 2.88
C ALA A 501 0.20 -4.79 1.63
N LEU A 502 0.49 -3.50 1.41
CA LEU A 502 0.00 -2.78 0.24
C LEU A 502 0.63 -3.30 -1.06
N ARG A 503 1.93 -3.63 -1.04
CA ARG A 503 2.60 -4.30 -2.17
C ARG A 503 1.97 -5.65 -2.49
N GLU A 504 1.73 -6.47 -1.47
CA GLU A 504 1.13 -7.79 -1.63
C GLU A 504 -0.29 -7.69 -2.20
N LEU A 505 -1.09 -6.72 -1.73
CA LEU A 505 -2.43 -6.47 -2.26
C LEU A 505 -2.37 -6.03 -3.73
N ALA A 506 -1.47 -5.11 -4.07
CA ALA A 506 -1.27 -4.65 -5.44
C ALA A 506 -0.86 -5.81 -6.36
N GLY A 507 0.09 -6.65 -5.93
CA GLY A 507 0.52 -7.84 -6.66
C GLY A 507 -0.59 -8.88 -6.81
N PHE A 508 -1.42 -9.09 -5.78
CA PHE A 508 -2.59 -9.94 -5.85
C PHE A 508 -3.59 -9.45 -6.90
N ARG A 509 -3.93 -8.16 -6.89
CA ARG A 509 -4.84 -7.55 -7.87
C ARG A 509 -4.29 -7.66 -9.30
N LYS A 510 -2.99 -7.48 -9.48
CA LYS A 510 -2.31 -7.62 -10.77
C LYS A 510 -2.52 -9.03 -11.35
N ARG A 511 -2.31 -10.06 -10.53
CA ARG A 511 -2.55 -11.45 -10.91
C ARG A 511 -4.03 -11.71 -11.23
N CYS A 512 -4.95 -11.27 -10.39
CA CYS A 512 -6.39 -11.40 -10.66
C CYS A 512 -6.79 -10.75 -12.00
N ARG A 513 -6.25 -9.55 -12.29
CA ARG A 513 -6.47 -8.87 -13.56
C ARG A 513 -5.93 -9.68 -14.72
N ASP A 514 -4.70 -10.17 -14.61
CA ASP A 514 -4.05 -10.94 -15.69
C ASP A 514 -4.78 -12.26 -15.94
N ASP A 515 -5.27 -12.93 -14.89
CA ASP A 515 -6.13 -14.13 -14.98
C ASP A 515 -7.46 -13.81 -15.69
N ILE A 516 -8.11 -12.69 -15.34
CA ILE A 516 -9.35 -12.24 -16.01
C ILE A 516 -9.08 -11.90 -17.48
N VAL A 517 -7.98 -11.22 -17.79
CA VAL A 517 -7.59 -10.89 -19.16
C VAL A 517 -7.39 -12.17 -19.98
N SER A 518 -6.63 -13.14 -19.45
CA SER A 518 -6.42 -14.45 -20.07
C SER A 518 -7.74 -15.20 -20.29
N CYS A 519 -8.63 -15.15 -19.30
CA CYS A 519 -9.98 -15.69 -19.41
C CYS A 519 -10.75 -15.04 -20.58
N LEU A 520 -10.83 -13.71 -20.64
CA LEU A 520 -11.50 -13.00 -21.73
C LEU A 520 -10.86 -13.25 -23.11
N GLU A 521 -9.54 -13.37 -23.18
CA GLU A 521 -8.81 -13.73 -24.39
C GLU A 521 -9.19 -15.14 -24.87
N SER A 522 -9.47 -16.09 -23.96
CA SER A 522 -9.98 -17.42 -24.33
C SER A 522 -11.38 -17.36 -24.97
N PHE A 523 -12.21 -16.38 -24.62
CA PHE A 523 -13.52 -16.16 -25.26
C PHE A 523 -13.40 -15.53 -26.66
N LEU A 524 -12.24 -15.03 -27.05
CA LEU A 524 -11.99 -14.54 -28.41
C LEU A 524 -11.61 -15.66 -29.40
N ASP A 525 -11.24 -16.85 -28.90
CA ASP A 525 -10.92 -18.00 -29.76
C ASP A 525 -12.19 -18.59 -30.39
N ALA A 526 -12.38 -18.33 -31.68
CA ALA A 526 -13.52 -18.82 -32.45
C ALA A 526 -13.50 -20.34 -32.71
N HIS A 527 -12.37 -21.03 -32.51
CA HIS A 527 -12.23 -22.45 -32.84
C HIS A 527 -12.31 -23.35 -31.62
N LYS A 528 -11.72 -22.93 -30.50
CA LYS A 528 -11.62 -23.72 -29.26
C LYS A 528 -12.17 -23.01 -28.04
N GLY A 529 -12.53 -21.73 -28.15
CA GLY A 529 -13.07 -20.94 -27.06
C GLY A 529 -14.54 -21.25 -26.77
N PRO A 530 -15.04 -20.85 -25.58
CA PRO A 530 -16.45 -21.02 -25.22
C PRO A 530 -17.40 -20.28 -26.20
N SER A 531 -16.90 -19.26 -26.90
CA SER A 531 -17.67 -18.46 -27.87
C SER A 531 -17.91 -19.15 -29.22
N LYS A 532 -17.50 -20.40 -29.41
CA LYS A 532 -17.71 -21.16 -30.66
C LYS A 532 -19.17 -21.27 -31.10
N ILE A 533 -20.11 -21.12 -30.17
CA ILE A 533 -21.56 -21.17 -30.45
C ILE A 533 -22.04 -19.98 -31.30
N TRP A 534 -21.25 -18.90 -31.36
CA TRP A 534 -21.59 -17.65 -32.05
C TRP A 534 -21.11 -17.58 -33.51
N ILE A 535 -20.47 -18.65 -33.99
CA ILE A 535 -19.95 -18.72 -35.36
C ILE A 535 -21.13 -18.78 -36.33
N GLY A 536 -21.21 -17.82 -37.27
CA GLY A 536 -22.26 -17.81 -38.30
C GLY A 536 -23.09 -16.53 -38.38
N CYS A 537 -22.80 -15.50 -37.57
CA CYS A 537 -23.38 -14.17 -37.77
C CYS A 537 -22.90 -13.57 -39.11
N PRO A 538 -23.79 -13.32 -40.09
CA PRO A 538 -23.40 -12.61 -41.31
C PRO A 538 -22.98 -11.17 -40.95
N LYS A 539 -21.93 -10.66 -41.60
CA LYS A 539 -21.53 -9.24 -41.46
C LYS A 539 -22.74 -8.35 -41.74
N PRO A 540 -22.94 -7.23 -41.01
CA PRO A 540 -24.07 -6.34 -41.25
C PRO A 540 -24.05 -5.89 -42.72
N LYS A 541 -25.18 -6.08 -43.42
CA LYS A 541 -25.36 -5.54 -44.77
C LYS A 541 -25.24 -4.02 -44.65
N ALA A 542 -24.24 -3.43 -45.31
CA ALA A 542 -24.20 -2.00 -45.56
C ALA A 542 -25.56 -1.58 -46.12
N GLN A 543 -26.17 -0.55 -45.55
CA GLN A 543 -27.45 -0.02 -46.00
C GLN A 543 -27.37 0.31 -47.50
N LEU A 544 -27.98 -0.53 -48.33
CA LEU A 544 -28.24 -0.20 -49.72
C LEU A 544 -29.33 0.88 -49.71
N SER A 545 -28.90 2.09 -50.03
CA SER A 545 -29.76 3.19 -50.44
C SER A 545 -30.80 2.69 -51.45
N SER A 546 -32.06 2.94 -51.13
CA SER A 546 -33.21 2.66 -51.97
C SER A 546 -33.08 3.31 -53.35
N SER A 547 -33.02 2.49 -54.40
CA SER A 547 -33.50 2.88 -55.72
C SER A 547 -34.35 1.73 -56.27
N ALA A 548 -35.64 2.02 -56.42
CA ALA A 548 -36.69 1.11 -56.83
C ALA A 548 -36.49 0.56 -58.24
N THR A 549 -36.78 -0.73 -58.45
CA THR A 549 -37.51 -1.23 -59.62
C THR A 549 -37.98 -2.68 -59.39
N GLN A 550 -39.31 -2.87 -59.34
CA GLN A 550 -40.02 -4.11 -59.72
C GLN A 550 -39.92 -4.28 -61.26
N PRO A 551 -40.25 -5.43 -61.90
CA PRO A 551 -41.19 -6.51 -61.51
C PRO A 551 -40.59 -7.93 -61.78
N SER A 552 -41.23 -9.10 -61.75
CA SER A 552 -42.62 -9.57 -61.97
C SER A 552 -42.72 -11.06 -61.60
N ASN A 553 -43.89 -11.49 -61.09
CA ASN A 553 -44.62 -12.78 -61.24
C ASN A 553 -43.82 -14.11 -61.23
N THR A 554 -44.23 -15.15 -60.49
CA THR A 554 -45.42 -15.97 -60.78
C THR A 554 -45.71 -16.94 -59.62
N SER A 555 -47.00 -17.07 -59.27
CA SER A 555 -47.82 -18.18 -58.70
C SER A 555 -47.13 -19.52 -58.30
N MET A 556 -47.63 -20.41 -57.44
CA MET A 556 -48.94 -20.65 -56.81
C MET A 556 -48.81 -21.99 -56.03
N PHE A 557 -49.65 -22.21 -55.00
CA PHE A 557 -50.08 -23.51 -54.43
C PHE A 557 -49.02 -24.41 -53.75
N SER A 558 -49.30 -25.15 -52.67
CA SER A 558 -50.50 -25.36 -51.85
C SER A 558 -50.11 -26.17 -50.60
N PHE A 559 -50.86 -25.94 -49.53
CA PHE A 559 -50.90 -26.71 -48.29
C PHE A 559 -51.25 -28.21 -48.52
N GLY A 560 -50.66 -29.07 -47.69
CA GLY A 560 -51.11 -30.44 -47.43
C GLY A 560 -50.94 -30.78 -45.95
N GLN A 561 -52.07 -31.01 -45.27
CA GLN A 561 -52.19 -31.24 -43.83
C GLN A 561 -51.83 -32.69 -43.41
N SER A 562 -51.23 -32.77 -42.20
CA SER A 562 -51.50 -33.71 -41.08
C SER A 562 -51.48 -35.24 -41.29
N ARG A 563 -50.67 -35.93 -40.47
CA ARG A 563 -51.18 -36.90 -39.46
C ARG A 563 -50.13 -37.35 -38.42
N VAL A 564 -50.66 -37.42 -37.20
CA VAL A 564 -50.20 -37.94 -35.90
C VAL A 564 -49.47 -39.30 -35.95
N ALA A 565 -48.36 -39.42 -35.21
CA ALA A 565 -48.02 -40.58 -34.34
C ALA A 565 -46.75 -40.32 -33.49
N GLN A 566 -46.89 -40.33 -32.17
CA GLN A 566 -45.88 -40.81 -31.21
C GLN A 566 -46.14 -42.32 -30.99
N PRO A 567 -45.15 -43.18 -30.65
CA PRO A 567 -44.29 -42.98 -29.47
C PRO A 567 -42.83 -43.48 -29.57
N SER A 568 -42.01 -42.94 -28.66
CA SER A 568 -40.87 -43.56 -27.97
C SER A 568 -39.80 -44.34 -28.77
N GLY A 569 -38.58 -43.80 -28.74
CA GLY A 569 -37.35 -44.53 -29.01
C GLY A 569 -36.15 -43.59 -28.92
N GLU A 570 -35.32 -43.77 -27.89
CA GLU A 570 -34.01 -43.13 -27.76
C GLU A 570 -33.19 -43.30 -29.04
N LEU A 571 -32.78 -42.20 -29.67
CA LEU A 571 -31.63 -42.17 -30.56
C LEU A 571 -30.97 -40.80 -30.45
N VAL A 572 -29.72 -40.84 -30.00
CA VAL A 572 -28.71 -39.79 -30.06
C VAL A 572 -28.74 -39.14 -31.44
N GLY A 573 -29.16 -37.87 -31.50
CA GLY A 573 -29.18 -37.06 -32.71
C GLY A 573 -28.32 -35.82 -32.51
N SER A 574 -27.05 -35.92 -32.88
CA SER A 574 -26.20 -34.75 -33.12
C SER A 574 -26.83 -33.96 -34.27
N PHE A 575 -27.37 -32.77 -33.98
CA PHE A 575 -27.90 -31.89 -35.01
C PHE A 575 -26.74 -31.13 -35.67
N ASP A 576 -26.23 -31.70 -36.76
CA ASP A 576 -25.35 -31.02 -37.70
C ASP A 576 -26.13 -29.91 -38.40
N PHE A 577 -25.81 -28.65 -38.10
CA PHE A 577 -26.18 -27.54 -38.98
C PHE A 577 -25.43 -27.70 -40.30
N GLY A 578 -26.17 -27.76 -41.41
CA GLY A 578 -25.63 -27.83 -42.76
C GLY A 578 -24.69 -26.66 -43.08
N LEU A 579 -23.40 -26.86 -42.79
CA LEU A 579 -22.27 -26.09 -43.29
C LEU A 579 -21.98 -26.51 -44.74
N SER A 580 -22.86 -26.17 -45.68
CA SER A 580 -22.49 -26.20 -47.09
C SER A 580 -22.28 -24.77 -47.59
N ALA A 581 -20.99 -24.47 -47.83
CA ALA A 581 -20.43 -23.21 -48.32
C ALA A 581 -20.21 -22.09 -47.29
N ILE A 582 -19.42 -22.36 -46.24
CA ILE A 582 -18.58 -21.32 -45.62
C ILE A 582 -17.13 -21.71 -45.90
N ASN A 583 -16.42 -20.90 -46.70
CA ASN A 583 -14.97 -21.05 -46.89
C ASN A 583 -14.28 -21.10 -45.52
N ASN A 584 -13.46 -22.13 -45.29
CA ASN A 584 -12.76 -22.39 -44.03
C ASN A 584 -11.77 -21.28 -43.58
N ASP A 585 -11.62 -20.19 -44.34
CA ASP A 585 -10.57 -19.20 -44.13
C ASP A 585 -10.98 -17.94 -43.36
N LYS A 586 -12.15 -17.88 -42.70
CA LYS A 586 -12.47 -16.83 -41.69
C LYS A 586 -13.77 -17.13 -40.93
N LEU A 587 -13.75 -18.12 -40.04
CA LEU A 587 -14.75 -18.23 -38.99
C LEU A 587 -14.41 -17.19 -37.91
N THR A 588 -14.98 -15.99 -38.04
CA THR A 588 -14.76 -14.89 -37.10
C THR A 588 -15.96 -14.75 -36.17
N LEU A 589 -15.71 -14.47 -34.88
CA LEU A 589 -16.77 -14.10 -33.94
C LEU A 589 -17.57 -12.89 -34.46
N PRO A 590 -18.86 -12.76 -34.07
CA PRO A 590 -19.64 -11.59 -34.39
C PRO A 590 -18.94 -10.32 -33.90
N PRO A 591 -18.89 -9.24 -34.70
CA PRO A 591 -18.17 -8.01 -34.33
C PRO A 591 -18.59 -7.45 -32.97
N TRP A 592 -19.89 -7.49 -32.64
CA TRP A 592 -20.39 -6.98 -31.36
C TRP A 592 -19.82 -7.73 -30.14
N LEU A 593 -19.58 -9.04 -30.25
CA LEU A 593 -19.07 -9.89 -29.17
C LEU A 593 -17.54 -9.74 -29.09
N HIS A 594 -16.88 -9.68 -30.24
CA HIS A 594 -15.45 -9.40 -30.31
C HIS A 594 -15.12 -8.02 -29.72
N ASP A 595 -15.89 -6.99 -30.08
CA ASP A 595 -15.71 -5.62 -29.61
C ASP A 595 -15.97 -5.51 -28.11
N LEU A 596 -16.99 -6.20 -27.58
CA LEU A 596 -17.28 -6.26 -26.15
C LEU A 596 -16.06 -6.75 -25.36
N PHE A 597 -15.52 -7.93 -25.70
CA PHE A 597 -14.38 -8.49 -24.98
C PHE A 597 -13.10 -7.69 -25.20
N THR A 598 -12.85 -7.22 -26.43
CA THR A 598 -11.69 -6.38 -26.73
C THR A 598 -11.71 -5.07 -25.94
N GLN A 599 -12.88 -4.43 -25.83
CA GLN A 599 -13.05 -3.22 -25.02
C GLN A 599 -12.77 -3.50 -23.55
N GLN A 600 -13.32 -4.59 -22.99
CA GLN A 600 -13.09 -4.94 -21.58
C GLN A 600 -11.63 -5.28 -21.29
N ILE A 601 -10.95 -5.99 -22.20
CA ILE A 601 -9.51 -6.26 -22.10
C ILE A 601 -8.71 -4.94 -22.14
N GLY A 602 -9.07 -4.02 -23.03
CA GLY A 602 -8.44 -2.70 -23.13
C GLY A 602 -8.59 -1.89 -21.84
N GLU A 603 -9.82 -1.81 -21.30
CA GLU A 603 -10.12 -1.12 -20.04
C GLU A 603 -9.30 -1.71 -18.86
N LEU A 604 -9.24 -3.04 -18.74
CA LEU A 604 -8.47 -3.72 -17.70
C LEU A 604 -6.96 -3.47 -17.83
N LYS A 605 -6.42 -3.49 -19.05
CA LYS A 605 -4.99 -3.26 -19.31
C LYS A 605 -4.58 -1.80 -19.07
N GLN A 606 -5.49 -0.85 -19.28
CA GLN A 606 -5.22 0.58 -19.16
C GLN A 606 -5.21 1.06 -17.70
N TYR A 607 -6.07 0.50 -16.85
CA TYR A 607 -6.29 1.03 -15.50
C TYR A 607 -6.14 -0.03 -14.42
N PHE A 608 -4.94 -0.16 -13.84
CA PHE A 608 -4.68 -1.16 -12.80
C PHE A 608 -5.42 -0.84 -11.48
N THR A 609 -5.57 0.42 -11.14
CA THR A 609 -6.21 0.87 -9.90
C THR A 609 -7.74 0.76 -9.90
N HIS A 610 -8.40 0.45 -11.02
CA HIS A 610 -9.85 0.36 -11.06
C HIS A 610 -10.39 -0.92 -10.39
N SER A 611 -11.68 -0.89 -10.04
CA SER A 611 -12.43 -2.08 -9.62
C SER A 611 -12.38 -3.15 -10.71
N LEU A 612 -12.11 -4.40 -10.34
CA LEU A 612 -12.12 -5.52 -11.29
C LEU A 612 -13.55 -5.90 -11.67
N ILE A 613 -13.72 -6.35 -12.91
CA ILE A 613 -15.02 -6.74 -13.47
C ILE A 613 -15.71 -7.75 -12.56
N ARG A 614 -16.94 -7.42 -12.14
CA ARG A 614 -17.84 -8.37 -11.48
C ARG A 614 -18.38 -9.35 -12.53
N PRO A 615 -18.37 -10.67 -12.27
CA PRO A 615 -18.95 -11.65 -13.21
C PRO A 615 -20.38 -11.31 -13.62
N SER A 616 -21.22 -10.84 -12.69
CA SER A 616 -22.58 -10.39 -13.01
C SER A 616 -22.64 -9.17 -13.94
N SER A 617 -21.69 -8.24 -13.82
CA SER A 617 -21.66 -7.05 -14.68
C SER A 617 -21.34 -7.39 -16.14
N ILE A 618 -20.49 -8.40 -16.39
CA ILE A 618 -20.21 -8.81 -17.78
C ILE A 618 -21.45 -9.43 -18.43
N ARG A 619 -22.29 -10.10 -17.64
CA ARG A 619 -23.54 -10.71 -18.10
C ARG A 619 -24.52 -9.65 -18.57
N ASP A 620 -24.62 -8.55 -17.83
CA ASP A 620 -25.45 -7.40 -18.21
C ASP A 620 -24.89 -6.67 -19.44
N LYS A 621 -23.57 -6.46 -19.50
CA LYS A 621 -22.90 -5.87 -20.67
C LYS A 621 -23.08 -6.72 -21.93
N TYR A 622 -23.02 -8.05 -21.78
CA TYR A 622 -23.28 -9.01 -22.86
C TYR A 622 -24.72 -8.87 -23.38
N LEU A 623 -25.72 -8.84 -22.50
CA LEU A 623 -27.11 -8.66 -22.89
C LEU A 623 -27.34 -7.31 -23.59
N ALA A 624 -26.79 -6.24 -23.03
CA ALA A 624 -26.88 -4.91 -23.63
C ALA A 624 -26.24 -4.84 -25.02
N ALA A 625 -25.08 -5.49 -25.21
CA ALA A 625 -24.40 -5.58 -26.50
C ALA A 625 -25.22 -6.39 -27.52
N LEU A 626 -25.83 -7.51 -27.10
CA LEU A 626 -26.72 -8.31 -27.94
C LEU A 626 -27.96 -7.52 -28.37
N MET A 627 -28.61 -6.82 -27.44
CA MET A 627 -29.77 -5.97 -27.75
C MET A 627 -29.42 -4.80 -28.67
N LYS A 628 -28.21 -4.24 -28.54
CA LYS A 628 -27.71 -3.20 -29.46
C LYS A 628 -27.42 -3.76 -30.86
N HIS A 629 -26.95 -5.00 -30.95
CA HIS A 629 -26.67 -5.66 -32.23
C HIS A 629 -27.94 -6.06 -32.97
N SER A 630 -28.95 -6.57 -32.26
CA SER A 630 -30.26 -6.93 -32.83
C SER A 630 -31.40 -6.22 -32.06
N PRO A 631 -31.61 -4.90 -32.29
CA PRO A 631 -32.68 -4.14 -31.63
C PRO A 631 -34.07 -4.71 -31.92
N THR A 632 -34.28 -5.26 -33.11
CA THR A 632 -35.47 -6.00 -33.50
C THR A 632 -35.14 -7.46 -33.76
N PRO A 633 -36.12 -8.39 -33.64
CA PRO A 633 -35.91 -9.81 -33.93
C PRO A 633 -35.47 -10.13 -35.37
N ASN A 634 -35.61 -9.16 -36.28
CA ASN A 634 -35.30 -9.33 -37.71
C ASN A 634 -33.90 -8.85 -38.09
N ASP A 635 -33.19 -8.14 -37.21
CA ASP A 635 -31.88 -7.55 -37.53
C ASP A 635 -30.77 -8.61 -37.59
N CYS A 636 -30.76 -9.55 -36.64
CA CYS A 636 -29.90 -10.74 -36.68
C CYS A 636 -30.59 -11.96 -36.03
N PRO A 637 -31.46 -12.67 -36.78
CA PRO A 637 -32.17 -13.84 -36.27
C PRO A 637 -31.22 -14.95 -35.80
N THR A 638 -30.06 -15.10 -36.45
CA THR A 638 -29.05 -16.11 -36.10
C THR A 638 -28.54 -15.91 -34.67
N CYS A 639 -28.10 -14.70 -34.29
CA CYS A 639 -27.61 -14.44 -32.95
C CYS A 639 -28.73 -14.53 -31.90
N LEU A 640 -29.94 -14.08 -32.23
CA LEU A 640 -31.07 -14.19 -31.30
C LEU A 640 -31.48 -15.64 -31.06
N MET A 641 -31.50 -16.48 -32.10
CA MET A 641 -31.79 -17.91 -31.96
C MET A 641 -30.71 -18.64 -31.15
N VAL A 642 -29.43 -18.39 -31.42
CA VAL A 642 -28.32 -18.93 -30.62
C VAL A 642 -28.47 -18.51 -29.15
N HIS A 643 -28.80 -17.24 -28.90
CA HIS A 643 -29.06 -16.76 -27.54
C HIS A 643 -30.24 -17.50 -26.87
N THR A 644 -31.35 -17.71 -27.59
CA THR A 644 -32.53 -18.39 -27.02
C THR A 644 -32.29 -19.86 -26.70
N HIS A 645 -31.44 -20.55 -27.47
CA HIS A 645 -31.18 -21.98 -27.28
C HIS A 645 -30.00 -22.27 -26.35
N GLU A 646 -28.92 -21.51 -26.46
CA GLU A 646 -27.64 -21.78 -25.79
C GLU A 646 -27.15 -20.60 -24.93
N GLY A 647 -27.81 -19.44 -25.00
CA GLY A 647 -27.34 -18.21 -24.37
C GLY A 647 -27.32 -18.25 -22.84
N GLU A 648 -28.27 -18.93 -22.19
CA GLU A 648 -28.25 -19.05 -20.72
C GLU A 648 -27.13 -19.96 -20.23
N GLY A 649 -26.86 -21.07 -20.93
CA GLY A 649 -25.71 -21.94 -20.67
C GLY A 649 -24.38 -21.21 -20.87
N TYR A 650 -24.26 -20.45 -21.97
CA TYR A 650 -23.09 -19.62 -22.25
C TYR A 650 -22.87 -18.53 -21.21
N ARG A 651 -23.94 -17.85 -20.74
CA ARG A 651 -23.85 -16.84 -19.67
C ARG A 651 -23.40 -17.46 -18.35
N ALA A 652 -23.91 -18.62 -17.99
CA ALA A 652 -23.50 -19.34 -16.79
C ALA A 652 -22.04 -19.79 -16.87
N GLU A 653 -21.60 -20.32 -18.02
CA GLU A 653 -20.20 -20.69 -18.27
C GLU A 653 -19.27 -19.45 -18.21
N LEU A 654 -19.67 -18.34 -18.82
CA LEU A 654 -18.96 -17.05 -18.75
C LEU A 654 -18.81 -16.57 -17.30
N GLU A 655 -19.89 -16.55 -16.53
CA GLU A 655 -19.85 -16.15 -15.11
C GLU A 655 -18.97 -17.10 -14.29
N GLN A 656 -19.06 -18.41 -14.52
CA GLN A 656 -18.28 -19.41 -13.80
C GLN A 656 -16.79 -19.27 -14.10
N MET A 657 -16.40 -19.17 -15.37
CA MET A 657 -15.01 -19.03 -15.79
C MET A 657 -14.40 -17.71 -15.29
N LEU A 658 -15.15 -16.61 -15.34
CA LEU A 658 -14.69 -15.34 -14.79
C LEU A 658 -14.59 -15.36 -13.27
N THR A 659 -15.52 -16.02 -12.58
CA THR A 659 -15.45 -16.23 -11.13
C THR A 659 -14.22 -17.08 -10.77
N HIS A 660 -13.94 -18.12 -11.55
CA HIS A 660 -12.76 -18.95 -11.37
C HIS A 660 -11.47 -18.15 -11.59
N ALA A 661 -11.35 -17.45 -12.71
CA ALA A 661 -10.19 -16.60 -13.02
C ALA A 661 -9.95 -15.54 -11.94
N ARG A 662 -11.02 -14.88 -11.46
CA ARG A 662 -10.94 -13.90 -10.38
C ARG A 662 -10.45 -14.49 -9.06
N ASN A 663 -10.72 -15.77 -8.81
CA ASN A 663 -10.34 -16.48 -7.57
C ASN A 663 -9.01 -17.25 -7.67
N GLN A 664 -8.51 -17.50 -8.88
CA GLN A 664 -7.34 -18.33 -9.17
C GLN A 664 -6.06 -17.82 -8.50
N ALA A 665 -5.84 -16.50 -8.50
CA ALA A 665 -4.69 -15.84 -7.88
C ALA A 665 -4.53 -16.12 -6.36
N SER A 666 -5.57 -16.61 -5.68
CA SER A 666 -5.55 -16.88 -4.23
C SER A 666 -4.63 -18.05 -3.85
N ALA A 667 -4.48 -19.07 -4.71
CA ALA A 667 -3.64 -20.23 -4.41
C ALA A 667 -2.14 -19.92 -4.53
N ALA A 668 -1.77 -19.12 -5.55
CA ALA A 668 -0.39 -18.67 -5.76
C ALA A 668 0.04 -17.65 -4.70
N PHE A 669 -0.89 -16.79 -4.25
CA PHE A 669 -0.69 -15.81 -3.18
C PHE A 669 -0.32 -16.48 -1.84
N GLU A 670 -1.02 -17.54 -1.44
CA GLU A 670 -0.71 -18.27 -0.20
C GLU A 670 0.61 -19.07 -0.29
N LEU A 671 0.91 -19.68 -1.45
CA LEU A 671 2.14 -20.44 -1.66
C LEU A 671 3.39 -19.54 -1.63
N GLN A 672 3.34 -18.37 -2.28
CA GLN A 672 4.46 -17.44 -2.30
C GLN A 672 4.73 -16.84 -0.91
N ARG A 673 3.68 -16.61 -0.12
CA ARG A 673 3.80 -16.14 1.26
C ARG A 673 4.36 -17.20 2.21
N LEU A 674 3.93 -18.47 2.08
CA LEU A 674 4.52 -19.57 2.84
C LEU A 674 6.03 -19.71 2.59
N LEU A 675 6.46 -19.56 1.33
CA LEU A 675 7.89 -19.58 0.98
C LEU A 675 8.66 -18.38 1.56
N CYS A 676 8.06 -17.19 1.59
CA CYS A 676 8.68 -15.99 2.16
C CYS A 676 8.84 -16.09 3.69
N VAL A 677 7.81 -16.58 4.40
CA VAL A 677 7.84 -16.80 5.85
C VAL A 677 8.90 -17.85 6.23
N LEU A 678 9.04 -18.92 5.44
CA LEU A 678 10.07 -19.95 5.65
C LEU A 678 11.49 -19.40 5.46
N ASN A 679 11.72 -18.51 4.49
CA ASN A 679 13.03 -17.88 4.28
C ASN A 679 13.41 -16.87 5.37
N THR A 680 12.43 -16.22 6.03
CA THR A 680 12.70 -15.31 7.17
C THR A 680 12.92 -16.02 8.51
N ARG A 681 12.72 -17.35 8.58
CA ARG A 681 12.90 -18.16 9.81
C ARG A 681 14.17 -19.02 9.83
N CYS A 682 15.02 -18.94 8.81
CA CYS A 682 16.38 -19.48 8.91
C CYS A 682 17.28 -18.43 9.57
N PRO A 683 17.88 -18.71 10.75
CA PRO A 683 18.81 -17.80 11.41
C PRO A 683 20.10 -17.56 10.60
#